data_AF-A0AAW4VFR2-F1
#
_entry.id   AF-A0AAW4VFR2-F1
#
_cell.length_a   1.000
_cell.length_b   1.000
_cell.length_c   1.000
_cell.angle_alpha   90.00
_cell.angle_beta   90.00
_cell.angle_gamma   90.00
#
_symmetry.space_group_name_H-M   'P 1'
#
loop_
_entity.id
_entity.type
_entity.pdbx_description
1 polymer ?
#
loop_
_entity_poly.entity_id
_entity_poly.type
_entity_poly.pdbx_seq_one_letter_code
_entity_poly.pdbx_strand_id
1 'polypeptide(L)'
;MSTKFSSNLIEDFLEKMDINILDSNLENLKVDFSDFKTIDFDINKAKPIEFTDDEKPQKPNLNDSISKYEYICPIQIPNDFDFDYYLLVDWHNENSDLNFDTVKNIYNSLFELEDYFMVIFFKDRNDEIKKYYKEKKKLSKPADRKELDSIFQSKISIYTKHSYTNKNTIELKINDPINYLEYRPTNNINGIIYNISLSQIEHLYNITGEALFKKNIRKAVKKNKIYNNIQESFNNYIKTYIYKQLKDKPNLVNDILEISDNIDESSDIDLFWFCHNGITFFCKEGFEISGSNITINSQKTSVINGAQTITNFFNCLDLFKYTIKEKIDNPNNNIEQDYKNLVIDALENITKEIFVKAIFIDADKNKDEKYVKIITEGLNTQVPVLEEDLVASSSDVETLNKILQKCRAEILKPGYTAQKKYGMKPLDFAKKYLIIKDDPEPGRSKNLNKTKLKEEINNAAKEFMENQNQYIQKFNQLLSLEDWWNAYINQVKDYSTDQNYVNCTKYGKNYFFSYYIKKQTENYMFSDNYFSSFLDFYNDLLLVNHYQEQKQEINLEIFKSDATFNKLKEKINGSKEQNDDKNDGINKKLDELKKYINKKINENEDSIALIPAFIHKYFINENINNFRVINTVDYECLEDFSFPHNSFFELYAYNKMDSEDDKSFKDIIIKNYKNSKLYKQINTPFPIFIINYTDIDCKKIKEIKYFSNFSFGNHLENIVNLLNEKKIKPINNAFCIKKEFINDIIKNPQQNK
;
A
#
# COMPACT_ATOMS: atom_id res chain seq x y z
N MET A 1 -5.59 11.02 30.67
CA MET A 1 -4.27 11.68 30.71
C MET A 1 -4.08 12.38 29.37
N SER A 2 -3.72 13.67 29.37
CA SER A 2 -3.64 14.52 28.16
C SER A 2 -2.33 14.27 27.41
N THR A 3 -2.40 13.84 26.15
CA THR A 3 -1.28 13.93 25.21
C THR A 3 -0.95 15.39 24.95
N LYS A 4 0.29 15.83 25.20
CA LYS A 4 0.80 17.17 24.88
C LYS A 4 1.09 17.37 23.38
N PHE A 5 0.36 16.68 22.49
CA PHE A 5 0.43 17.01 21.07
C PHE A 5 -0.28 18.35 20.86
N SER A 6 0.43 19.35 20.34
CA SER A 6 -0.09 20.73 20.26
C SER A 6 -1.39 20.77 19.44
N SER A 7 -2.44 21.40 19.96
CA SER A 7 -3.71 21.61 19.24
C SER A 7 -3.48 22.29 17.89
N ASN A 8 -2.52 23.22 17.83
CA ASN A 8 -2.16 23.93 16.60
C ASN A 8 -1.63 22.99 15.51
N LEU A 9 -0.96 21.88 15.87
CA LEU A 9 -0.49 20.90 14.87
C LEU A 9 -1.64 20.07 14.30
N ILE A 10 -2.68 19.81 15.10
CA ILE A 10 -3.88 19.12 14.64
C ILE A 10 -4.64 20.04 13.69
N GLU A 11 -4.82 21.31 14.05
CA GLU A 11 -5.42 22.32 13.18
C GLU A 11 -4.66 22.46 11.85
N ASP A 12 -3.32 22.56 11.90
CA ASP A 12 -2.45 22.58 10.72
C ASP A 12 -2.66 21.37 9.81
N PHE A 13 -2.83 20.19 10.40
CA PHE A 13 -3.06 18.96 9.66
C PHE A 13 -4.42 18.94 9.00
N LEU A 14 -5.47 19.32 9.72
CA LEU A 14 -6.82 19.41 9.18
C LEU A 14 -6.89 20.42 8.02
N GLU A 15 -6.29 21.60 8.19
CA GLU A 15 -6.26 22.64 7.16
C GLU A 15 -5.50 22.19 5.90
N LYS A 16 -4.28 21.65 6.07
CA LYS A 16 -3.44 21.27 4.91
C LYS A 16 -3.93 20.05 4.16
N MET A 17 -4.69 19.19 4.84
CA MET A 17 -5.36 18.06 4.21
C MET A 17 -6.72 18.45 3.59
N ASP A 18 -7.10 19.74 3.64
CA ASP A 18 -8.40 20.26 3.21
C ASP A 18 -9.58 19.50 3.88
N ILE A 19 -9.43 19.12 5.16
CA ILE A 19 -10.44 18.38 5.94
C ILE A 19 -11.35 19.38 6.65
N ASN A 20 -12.55 19.56 6.10
CA ASN A 20 -13.58 20.39 6.73
C ASN A 20 -14.33 19.58 7.77
N ILE A 21 -13.98 19.79 9.05
CA ILE A 21 -14.79 19.32 10.17
C ILE A 21 -15.76 20.45 10.51
N LEU A 22 -17.07 20.23 10.36
CA LEU A 22 -18.09 21.16 10.89
C LEU A 22 -17.84 21.33 12.40
N ASP A 23 -17.92 22.55 12.95
CA ASP A 23 -17.61 22.82 14.37
C ASP A 23 -18.32 21.88 15.36
N SER A 24 -19.50 21.35 15.02
CA SER A 24 -20.24 20.36 15.82
C SER A 24 -19.65 18.94 15.82
N ASN A 25 -18.65 18.66 14.97
CA ASN A 25 -17.99 17.36 14.83
C ASN A 25 -16.56 17.33 15.42
N LEU A 26 -16.03 18.47 15.89
CA LEU A 26 -14.75 18.50 16.63
C LEU A 26 -14.84 17.69 17.94
N GLU A 27 -16.02 17.61 18.57
CA GLU A 27 -16.27 16.72 19.71
C GLU A 27 -16.30 15.22 19.33
N ASN A 28 -16.49 14.89 18.05
CA ASN A 28 -16.51 13.52 17.51
C ASN A 28 -15.14 13.04 17.00
N LEU A 29 -14.12 13.90 17.02
CA LEU A 29 -12.72 13.52 16.75
C LEU A 29 -12.24 12.61 17.90
N LYS A 30 -12.40 11.30 17.72
CA LYS A 30 -11.92 10.32 18.69
C LYS A 30 -10.41 10.18 18.53
N VAL A 31 -9.68 10.64 19.54
CA VAL A 31 -8.33 10.15 19.78
C VAL A 31 -8.50 8.77 20.40
N ASP A 32 -8.54 7.74 19.55
CA ASP A 32 -8.77 6.37 19.98
C ASP A 32 -7.50 5.81 20.64
N PHE A 33 -7.47 5.87 21.96
CA PHE A 33 -6.53 5.09 22.78
C PHE A 33 -7.15 3.76 23.25
N SER A 34 -8.42 3.50 22.92
CA SER A 34 -9.21 2.38 23.42
C SER A 34 -8.92 1.06 22.71
N ASP A 35 -8.52 1.10 21.43
CA ASP A 35 -8.24 -0.12 20.65
C ASP A 35 -6.86 -0.75 20.95
N PHE A 36 -6.00 -0.03 21.66
CA PHE A 36 -4.89 -0.65 22.36
C PHE A 36 -5.41 -1.28 23.63
N LYS A 37 -5.54 -2.61 23.65
CA LYS A 37 -5.98 -3.35 24.83
C LYS A 37 -5.18 -2.98 26.09
N THR A 38 -5.71 -2.07 26.90
CA THR A 38 -5.51 -2.09 28.35
C THR A 38 -6.47 -3.10 28.94
N ILE A 39 -5.91 -4.11 29.59
CA ILE A 39 -6.60 -4.82 30.67
C ILE A 39 -6.75 -3.80 31.82
N ASP A 40 -8.01 -3.56 32.18
CA ASP A 40 -8.66 -2.73 33.21
C ASP A 40 -7.86 -1.72 34.04
N PHE A 41 -8.42 -0.50 34.13
CA PHE A 41 -8.58 0.18 35.42
C PHE A 41 -9.89 0.99 35.45
N ASP A 42 -10.74 0.69 36.45
CA ASP A 42 -11.92 1.48 36.80
C ASP A 42 -11.51 2.62 37.76
N ILE A 43 -11.98 3.82 37.43
CA ILE A 43 -11.68 5.07 38.12
C ILE A 43 -12.81 5.29 39.13
N ASN A 44 -12.53 5.07 40.42
CA ASN A 44 -13.05 5.80 41.60
C ASN A 44 -13.15 4.88 42.84
N LYS A 45 -12.15 4.92 43.74
CA LYS A 45 -12.30 5.01 45.21
C LYS A 45 -10.95 4.93 45.93
N ALA A 46 -10.89 5.59 47.09
CA ALA A 46 -9.72 5.87 47.90
C ALA A 46 -9.10 4.66 48.64
N LYS A 47 -7.77 4.75 48.87
CA LYS A 47 -6.87 4.11 49.89
C LYS A 47 -6.87 2.57 50.08
N PRO A 48 -5.72 2.01 50.50
CA PRO A 48 -5.15 0.77 49.97
C PRO A 48 -5.61 -0.49 50.70
N ILE A 49 -5.65 -1.61 49.97
CA ILE A 49 -5.56 -2.95 50.53
C ILE A 49 -4.37 -3.61 49.82
N GLU A 50 -3.32 -3.89 50.59
CA GLU A 50 -2.16 -4.65 50.15
C GLU A 50 -2.58 -6.09 49.83
N PHE A 51 -2.22 -6.56 48.64
CA PHE A 51 -2.03 -7.97 48.39
C PHE A 51 -0.71 -8.20 47.66
N THR A 52 -0.05 -9.25 48.13
CA THR A 52 1.35 -9.62 48.00
C THR A 52 1.75 -10.05 46.61
N ASP A 53 3.05 -9.82 46.35
CA ASP A 53 3.86 -10.42 45.29
C ASP A 53 3.51 -11.91 45.11
N ASP A 54 3.11 -12.30 43.90
CA ASP A 54 3.83 -13.31 43.13
C ASP A 54 3.18 -13.56 41.76
N GLU A 55 4.05 -13.90 40.81
CA GLU A 55 3.78 -14.32 39.42
C GLU A 55 3.51 -13.23 38.38
N LYS A 56 4.59 -12.54 38.00
CA LYS A 56 4.74 -11.90 36.68
C LYS A 56 4.87 -12.96 35.57
N PRO A 57 4.12 -12.80 34.47
CA PRO A 57 4.70 -12.91 33.13
C PRO A 57 5.05 -11.50 32.63
N GLN A 58 6.26 -11.34 32.08
CA GLN A 58 6.72 -10.08 31.49
C GLN A 58 5.81 -9.64 30.34
N LYS A 59 5.11 -8.52 30.55
CA LYS A 59 4.32 -7.78 29.56
C LYS A 59 5.21 -6.78 28.81
N PRO A 60 5.20 -6.70 27.47
CA PRO A 60 5.35 -5.44 26.78
C PRO A 60 3.97 -4.76 26.78
N ASN A 61 3.80 -3.75 27.63
CA ASN A 61 2.58 -2.94 27.71
C ASN A 61 2.68 -1.83 26.64
N LEU A 62 2.08 -2.02 25.46
CA LEU A 62 2.15 -1.03 24.38
C LEU A 62 1.47 0.32 24.73
N ASN A 63 0.51 0.31 25.67
CA ASN A 63 -0.12 1.54 26.17
C ASN A 63 0.77 2.38 27.08
N ASP A 64 1.74 1.78 27.77
CA ASP A 64 2.75 2.52 28.55
C ASP A 64 3.92 3.00 27.68
N SER A 65 4.11 2.44 26.49
CA SER A 65 5.16 2.88 25.55
C SER A 65 4.71 4.04 24.67
N ILE A 66 3.48 4.05 24.14
CA ILE A 66 3.01 5.14 23.28
C ILE A 66 2.68 6.42 24.08
N SER A 67 2.11 6.29 25.28
CA SER A 67 1.78 7.43 26.17
C SER A 67 3.00 8.19 26.71
N LYS A 68 4.22 7.66 26.53
CA LYS A 68 5.49 8.35 26.84
C LYS A 68 5.98 9.28 25.73
N TYR A 69 5.49 9.15 24.50
CA TYR A 69 5.97 9.97 23.38
C TYR A 69 5.05 11.18 23.22
N GLU A 70 5.44 12.32 23.82
CA GLU A 70 4.75 13.62 23.69
C GLU A 70 4.56 14.08 22.22
N TYR A 71 5.22 13.40 21.28
CA TYR A 71 5.34 13.75 19.87
C TYR A 71 4.56 12.83 18.92
N ILE A 72 3.74 11.88 19.40
CA ILE A 72 3.00 10.97 18.52
C ILE A 72 1.52 10.95 18.89
N CYS A 73 0.64 11.09 17.90
CA CYS A 73 -0.80 11.15 18.10
C CYS A 73 -1.55 10.34 17.01
N PRO A 74 -2.14 9.18 17.36
CA PRO A 74 -3.07 8.50 16.46
C PRO A 74 -4.41 9.28 16.42
N ILE A 75 -4.93 9.52 15.23
CA ILE A 75 -6.19 10.23 15.00
C ILE A 75 -7.04 9.44 14.01
N GLN A 76 -8.33 9.37 14.29
CA GLN A 76 -9.33 8.80 13.42
C GLN A 76 -10.22 9.94 12.88
N ILE A 77 -10.38 10.02 11.56
CA ILE A 77 -11.18 11.07 10.89
C ILE A 77 -12.35 10.42 10.16
N PRO A 78 -13.61 10.79 10.47
CA PRO A 78 -14.76 10.36 9.70
C PRO A 78 -14.62 10.81 8.26
N ASN A 79 -14.94 9.92 7.32
CA ASN A 79 -15.13 10.30 5.92
C ASN A 79 -16.53 9.87 5.47
N ASP A 80 -16.89 10.15 4.22
CA ASP A 80 -18.23 9.85 3.67
C ASP A 80 -18.63 8.36 3.78
N PHE A 81 -17.70 7.47 4.16
CA PHE A 81 -17.87 6.02 4.05
C PHE A 81 -17.44 5.17 5.26
N ASP A 82 -16.53 5.64 6.12
CA ASP A 82 -16.02 4.99 7.35
C ASP A 82 -15.12 5.98 8.13
N PHE A 83 -13.87 5.58 8.42
CA PHE A 83 -12.85 6.44 9.01
C PHE A 83 -11.49 6.25 8.33
N ASP A 84 -10.70 7.32 8.32
CA ASP A 84 -9.28 7.29 8.00
C ASP A 84 -8.44 7.39 9.28
N TYR A 85 -7.45 6.51 9.39
CA TYR A 85 -6.55 6.46 10.54
C TYR A 85 -5.22 7.12 10.21
N TYR A 86 -4.79 8.10 11.00
CA TYR A 86 -3.57 8.87 10.81
C TYR A 86 -2.68 8.75 12.04
N LEU A 87 -1.40 8.49 11.83
CA LEU A 87 -0.38 8.55 12.87
C LEU A 87 0.37 9.86 12.68
N LEU A 88 0.04 10.84 13.51
CA LEU A 88 0.74 12.11 13.54
C LEU A 88 2.03 11.97 14.32
N VAL A 89 3.15 12.43 13.74
CA VAL A 89 4.48 12.39 14.34
C VAL A 89 5.06 13.80 14.30
N ASP A 90 5.20 14.41 15.47
CA ASP A 90 5.90 15.68 15.61
C ASP A 90 7.42 15.45 15.56
N TRP A 91 8.03 15.84 14.44
CA TRP A 91 9.47 15.89 14.31
C TRP A 91 9.97 17.31 14.04
N HIS A 92 9.20 18.37 14.31
CA HIS A 92 9.62 19.75 14.03
C HIS A 92 10.51 20.35 15.13
N ASN A 93 10.42 19.84 16.36
CA ASN A 93 11.21 20.31 17.51
C ASN A 93 12.65 19.75 17.50
N GLU A 94 13.66 20.62 17.59
CA GLU A 94 15.09 20.22 17.57
C GLU A 94 15.52 19.40 18.81
N ASN A 95 14.76 19.49 19.90
CA ASN A 95 15.00 18.79 21.17
C ASN A 95 14.27 17.44 21.28
N SER A 96 13.57 16.97 20.23
CA SER A 96 12.95 15.66 20.29
C SER A 96 14.04 14.58 20.19
N ASP A 97 14.23 13.77 21.22
CA ASP A 97 15.03 12.53 21.19
C ASP A 97 14.42 11.44 20.26
N LEU A 98 13.48 11.83 19.39
CA LEU A 98 12.81 10.97 18.43
C LEU A 98 13.81 10.47 17.39
N ASN A 99 14.14 9.18 17.45
CA ASN A 99 14.99 8.51 16.49
C ASN A 99 14.16 7.67 15.51
N PHE A 100 14.77 7.30 14.38
CA PHE A 100 14.08 6.52 13.34
C PHE A 100 13.54 5.18 13.86
N ASP A 101 14.27 4.49 14.73
CA ASP A 101 13.87 3.19 15.28
C ASP A 101 12.58 3.30 16.11
N THR A 102 12.40 4.38 16.87
CA THR A 102 11.17 4.65 17.62
C THR A 102 9.98 4.85 16.69
N VAL A 103 10.12 5.70 15.66
CA VAL A 103 9.04 5.95 14.68
C VAL A 103 8.68 4.67 13.93
N LYS A 104 9.70 3.90 13.52
CA LYS A 104 9.55 2.62 12.84
C LYS A 104 8.82 1.60 13.71
N ASN A 105 9.24 1.41 14.96
CA ASN A 105 8.64 0.42 15.85
C ASN A 105 7.17 0.73 16.11
N ILE A 106 6.85 2.01 16.36
CA ILE A 106 5.46 2.44 16.58
C ILE A 106 4.65 2.24 15.30
N TYR A 107 5.15 2.69 14.15
CA TYR A 107 4.46 2.49 12.88
C TYR A 107 4.19 1.01 12.61
N ASN A 108 5.19 0.14 12.75
CA ASN A 108 5.02 -1.29 12.51
C ASN A 108 4.03 -1.93 13.49
N SER A 109 4.11 -1.59 14.78
CA SER A 109 3.16 -2.10 15.78
C SER A 109 1.73 -1.64 15.54
N LEU A 110 1.55 -0.41 15.03
CA LEU A 110 0.25 0.13 14.67
C LEU A 110 -0.29 -0.46 13.38
N PHE A 111 0.57 -0.62 12.38
CA PHE A 111 0.24 -1.18 11.07
C PHE A 111 -0.24 -2.64 11.15
N GLU A 112 0.19 -3.38 12.19
CA GLU A 112 -0.32 -4.72 12.51
C GLU A 112 -1.75 -4.71 13.05
N LEU A 113 -2.20 -3.60 13.67
CA LEU A 113 -3.54 -3.46 14.27
C LEU A 113 -4.52 -2.78 13.31
N GLU A 114 -4.15 -1.62 12.73
CA GLU A 114 -4.94 -0.86 11.77
C GLU A 114 -4.03 -0.12 10.76
N ASP A 115 -4.55 0.28 9.59
CA ASP A 115 -3.73 0.93 8.56
C ASP A 115 -3.60 2.44 8.75
N TYR A 116 -2.67 2.84 9.61
CA TYR A 116 -2.36 4.25 9.83
C TYR A 116 -1.61 4.88 8.64
N PHE A 117 -2.08 6.02 8.17
CA PHE A 117 -1.29 6.95 7.35
C PHE A 117 -0.25 7.64 8.23
N MET A 118 1.03 7.50 7.90
CA MET A 118 2.07 8.24 8.63
C MET A 118 2.11 9.70 8.17
N VAL A 119 1.85 10.63 9.09
CA VAL A 119 1.99 12.07 8.88
C VAL A 119 3.13 12.57 9.76
N ILE A 120 4.15 13.19 9.19
CA ILE A 120 5.26 13.73 9.94
C ILE A 120 5.32 15.25 9.78
N PHE A 121 5.38 15.95 10.92
CA PHE A 121 5.56 17.39 10.98
C PHE A 121 7.05 17.72 10.99
N PHE A 122 7.45 18.63 10.12
CA PHE A 122 8.78 19.21 10.04
C PHE A 122 8.68 20.73 10.11
N LYS A 123 9.79 21.41 10.36
CA LYS A 123 9.82 22.88 10.28
C LYS A 123 9.57 23.34 8.85
N ASP A 124 10.37 22.84 7.92
CA ASP A 124 10.29 23.06 6.48
C ASP A 124 10.92 21.86 5.74
N ARG A 125 10.87 21.85 4.41
CA ARG A 125 11.48 20.76 3.61
C ARG A 125 12.97 20.60 3.87
N ASN A 126 13.70 21.69 4.09
CA ASN A 126 15.13 21.63 4.36
C ASN A 126 15.43 20.92 5.69
N ASP A 127 14.62 21.17 6.71
CA ASP A 127 14.66 20.45 7.98
C ASP A 127 14.37 18.94 7.82
N GLU A 128 13.36 18.58 7.02
CA GLU A 128 13.06 17.18 6.67
C GLU A 128 14.28 16.48 6.05
N ILE A 129 14.89 17.10 5.04
CA ILE A 129 16.04 16.52 4.32
C ILE A 129 17.24 16.36 5.24
N LYS A 130 17.52 17.36 6.08
CA LYS A 130 18.59 17.32 7.07
C LYS A 130 18.39 16.14 8.04
N LYS A 131 17.16 15.93 8.54
CA LYS A 131 16.82 14.82 9.44
C LYS A 131 16.93 13.47 8.75
N TYR A 132 16.39 13.34 7.54
CA TYR A 132 16.49 12.12 6.73
C TYR A 132 17.95 11.66 6.57
N TYR A 133 18.84 12.54 6.13
CA TYR A 133 20.24 12.16 5.91
C TYR A 133 20.99 11.92 7.23
N LYS A 134 20.67 12.68 8.29
CA LYS A 134 21.22 12.44 9.64
C LYS A 134 20.91 11.02 10.13
N GLU A 135 19.68 10.54 9.95
CA GLU A 135 19.31 9.17 10.31
C GLU A 135 19.93 8.14 9.36
N LYS A 136 19.92 8.41 8.05
CA LYS A 136 20.51 7.51 7.04
C LYS A 136 21.98 7.20 7.30
N LYS A 137 22.74 8.18 7.81
CA LYS A 137 24.16 8.01 8.17
C LYS A 137 24.38 7.06 9.35
N LYS A 138 23.46 7.03 10.32
CA LYS A 138 23.53 6.14 11.49
C LYS A 138 23.32 4.68 11.11
N LEU A 139 22.63 4.42 10.00
CA LEU A 139 22.30 3.07 9.54
C LEU A 139 23.46 2.43 8.78
N SER A 140 23.91 1.26 9.24
CA SER A 140 25.00 0.49 8.61
C SER A 140 24.49 -0.53 7.59
N LYS A 141 23.31 -1.12 7.80
CA LYS A 141 22.79 -2.19 6.93
C LYS A 141 22.04 -1.63 5.71
N PRO A 142 22.29 -2.16 4.49
CA PRO A 142 21.54 -1.77 3.29
C PRO A 142 20.02 -1.99 3.39
N ALA A 143 19.57 -3.00 4.14
CA ALA A 143 18.15 -3.27 4.36
C ALA A 143 17.47 -2.12 5.13
N ASP A 144 18.05 -1.70 6.27
CA ASP A 144 17.52 -0.62 7.09
C ASP A 144 17.50 0.72 6.32
N ARG A 145 18.52 0.98 5.49
CA ARG A 145 18.53 2.16 4.62
C ARG A 145 17.41 2.12 3.57
N LYS A 146 17.15 0.96 2.96
CA LYS A 146 16.04 0.80 2.00
C LYS A 146 14.69 1.01 2.68
N GLU A 147 14.56 0.58 3.92
CA GLU A 147 13.34 0.75 4.70
C GLU A 147 13.12 2.22 5.10
N LEU A 148 14.16 2.92 5.57
CA LEU A 148 14.14 4.37 5.78
C LEU A 148 13.74 5.11 4.50
N ASP A 149 14.34 4.74 3.37
CA ASP A 149 14.00 5.30 2.05
C ASP A 149 12.51 5.07 1.72
N SER A 150 11.98 3.88 2.03
CA SER A 150 10.57 3.54 1.81
C SER A 150 9.63 4.39 2.67
N ILE A 151 9.91 4.50 3.97
CA ILE A 151 9.08 5.27 4.92
C ILE A 151 9.07 6.75 4.54
N PHE A 152 10.23 7.34 4.24
CA PHE A 152 10.30 8.74 3.84
C PHE A 152 9.63 9.01 2.49
N GLN A 153 9.50 8.02 1.63
CA GLN A 153 8.78 8.16 0.36
C GLN A 153 7.26 7.97 0.50
N SER A 154 6.78 7.21 1.49
CA SER A 154 5.35 6.93 1.69
C SER A 154 4.67 7.87 2.67
N LYS A 155 5.42 8.52 3.58
CA LYS A 155 4.86 9.46 4.56
C LYS A 155 4.23 10.69 3.91
N ILE A 156 3.33 11.33 4.67
CA ILE A 156 2.82 12.68 4.40
C ILE A 156 3.65 13.67 5.21
N SER A 157 4.31 14.62 4.55
CA SER A 157 5.07 15.69 5.23
C SER A 157 4.19 16.93 5.43
N ILE A 158 4.20 17.49 6.64
CA ILE A 158 3.57 18.78 6.97
C ILE A 158 4.62 19.76 7.49
N TYR A 159 4.69 20.96 6.91
CA TYR A 159 5.69 21.97 7.29
C TYR A 159 5.08 23.09 8.12
N THR A 160 5.59 23.29 9.34
CA THR A 160 4.95 24.15 10.35
C THR A 160 5.40 25.61 10.32
N LYS A 161 6.54 25.92 9.67
CA LYS A 161 7.16 27.27 9.69
C LYS A 161 6.26 28.42 9.25
N HIS A 162 5.25 28.17 8.40
CA HIS A 162 4.30 29.19 7.94
C HIS A 162 2.91 29.10 8.56
N SER A 163 2.56 28.02 9.25
CA SER A 163 1.22 27.92 9.85
C SER A 163 1.08 28.83 11.07
N TYR A 164 2.18 29.10 11.78
CA TYR A 164 2.18 29.94 12.98
C TYR A 164 2.05 31.45 12.72
N THR A 165 2.01 31.90 11.46
CA THR A 165 2.01 33.35 11.11
C THR A 165 0.65 33.89 10.66
N ASN A 166 -0.43 33.10 10.75
CA ASN A 166 -1.81 33.46 10.34
C ASN A 166 -1.94 33.98 8.88
N LYS A 167 -0.93 33.77 8.04
CA LYS A 167 -0.90 34.20 6.65
C LYS A 167 -0.39 33.06 5.78
N ASN A 168 -1.33 32.36 5.13
CA ASN A 168 -1.05 31.36 4.09
C ASN A 168 -0.40 31.96 2.83
N THR A 169 -0.18 33.28 2.82
CA THR A 169 0.45 34.03 1.73
C THR A 169 1.96 34.03 1.82
N ILE A 170 2.61 33.98 0.67
CA ILE A 170 4.07 34.11 0.50
C ILE A 170 4.35 35.18 -0.53
N GLU A 171 5.36 36.01 -0.25
CA GLU A 171 5.88 36.99 -1.20
C GLU A 171 7.11 36.41 -1.91
N LEU A 172 7.07 36.43 -3.24
CA LEU A 172 8.18 36.01 -4.08
C LEU A 172 8.76 37.24 -4.79
N LYS A 173 10.07 37.41 -4.70
CA LYS A 173 10.77 38.52 -5.35
C LYS A 173 10.98 38.23 -6.84
N ILE A 174 10.50 39.11 -7.71
CA ILE A 174 10.71 39.03 -9.15
C ILE A 174 11.97 39.80 -9.55
N ASN A 175 12.71 39.27 -10.53
CA ASN A 175 13.81 39.97 -11.18
C ASN A 175 13.27 40.71 -12.41
N ASP A 176 13.64 41.97 -12.57
CA ASP A 176 13.08 42.91 -13.53
C ASP A 176 11.54 43.05 -13.42
N PRO A 177 11.01 44.05 -12.68
CA PRO A 177 9.57 44.18 -12.42
C PRO A 177 8.73 44.49 -13.66
N ILE A 178 9.37 44.71 -14.80
CA ILE A 178 8.71 44.90 -16.10
C ILE A 178 8.21 43.52 -16.55
N ASN A 179 6.89 43.32 -16.51
CA ASN A 179 6.26 42.11 -17.02
C ASN A 179 6.60 41.94 -18.51
N TYR A 180 7.12 40.78 -18.87
CA TYR A 180 7.48 40.46 -20.25
C TYR A 180 6.25 40.24 -21.14
N LEU A 181 5.11 39.85 -20.55
CA LEU A 181 3.84 39.67 -21.26
C LEU A 181 2.65 39.59 -20.28
N GLU A 182 1.66 40.45 -20.46
CA GLU A 182 0.35 40.29 -19.81
C GLU A 182 -0.64 39.66 -20.79
N TYR A 183 -1.25 38.55 -20.40
CA TYR A 183 -2.22 37.84 -21.24
C TYR A 183 -3.57 37.74 -20.53
N ARG A 184 -4.59 38.37 -21.12
CA ARG A 184 -5.98 38.39 -20.62
C ARG A 184 -6.96 38.02 -21.73
N PRO A 185 -7.03 36.73 -22.13
CA PRO A 185 -7.93 36.27 -23.17
C PRO A 185 -9.37 36.23 -22.64
N THR A 186 -10.11 37.32 -22.77
CA THR A 186 -11.55 37.42 -22.42
C THR A 186 -11.91 36.89 -21.01
N ASN A 187 -11.94 37.81 -20.03
CA ASN A 187 -12.60 37.78 -18.71
C ASN A 187 -12.44 36.61 -17.72
N ASN A 188 -11.80 35.48 -18.07
CA ASN A 188 -11.84 34.28 -17.22
C ASN A 188 -10.47 33.68 -16.85
N ILE A 189 -9.38 34.10 -17.49
CA ILE A 189 -8.01 33.68 -17.16
C ILE A 189 -7.09 34.89 -17.28
N ASN A 190 -6.23 35.09 -16.28
CA ASN A 190 -5.16 36.09 -16.29
C ASN A 190 -3.81 35.38 -16.20
N GLY A 191 -2.85 35.80 -17.02
CA GLY A 191 -1.50 35.25 -17.04
C GLY A 191 -0.44 36.35 -17.03
N ILE A 192 0.56 36.20 -16.18
CA ILE A 192 1.73 37.09 -16.09
C ILE A 192 3.02 36.28 -16.20
N ILE A 193 4.10 36.91 -16.68
CA ILE A 193 5.37 36.25 -16.91
C ILE A 193 6.51 37.07 -16.30
N TYR A 194 7.26 36.44 -15.39
CA TYR A 194 8.41 37.04 -14.74
C TYR A 194 9.62 36.12 -14.76
N ASN A 195 10.81 36.72 -14.67
CA ASN A 195 12.01 35.99 -14.31
C ASN A 195 12.09 35.91 -12.78
N ILE A 196 12.36 34.72 -12.28
CA ILE A 196 12.51 34.47 -10.85
C ILE A 196 13.73 33.61 -10.60
N SER A 197 14.45 33.85 -9.51
CA SER A 197 15.56 32.99 -9.12
C SER A 197 15.04 31.66 -8.57
N LEU A 198 15.81 30.58 -8.74
CA LEU A 198 15.49 29.29 -8.15
C LEU A 198 15.36 29.38 -6.62
N SER A 199 16.05 30.32 -5.96
CA SER A 199 15.95 30.54 -4.52
C SER A 199 14.55 30.96 -4.05
N GLN A 200 13.79 31.69 -4.86
CA GLN A 200 12.41 32.03 -4.53
C GLN A 200 11.48 30.82 -4.71
N ILE A 201 11.74 30.00 -5.74
CA ILE A 201 11.01 28.74 -5.95
C ILE A 201 11.35 27.75 -4.83
N GLU A 202 12.61 27.70 -4.39
CA GLU A 202 13.07 26.95 -3.22
C GLU A 202 12.34 27.42 -1.96
N HIS A 203 12.18 28.73 -1.78
CA HIS A 203 11.42 29.27 -0.65
C HIS A 203 9.98 28.76 -0.64
N LEU A 204 9.26 28.84 -1.76
CA LEU A 204 7.91 28.30 -1.90
C LEU A 204 7.90 26.78 -1.65
N TYR A 205 8.79 26.04 -2.31
CA TYR A 205 8.87 24.58 -2.20
C TYR A 205 9.22 24.11 -0.79
N ASN A 206 10.00 24.89 -0.03
CA ASN A 206 10.32 24.56 1.35
C ASN A 206 9.11 24.62 2.29
N ILE A 207 8.08 25.36 1.91
CA ILE A 207 6.87 25.58 2.71
C ILE A 207 5.77 24.61 2.29
N THR A 208 5.64 24.34 1.00
CA THR A 208 4.59 23.49 0.45
C THR A 208 5.02 22.03 0.32
N GLY A 209 6.34 21.79 0.20
CA GLY A 209 6.92 20.54 -0.28
C GLY A 209 6.12 19.94 -1.43
N GLU A 210 5.79 18.66 -1.30
CA GLU A 210 5.20 17.90 -2.40
C GLU A 210 3.77 18.30 -2.75
N ALA A 211 3.08 19.02 -1.86
CA ALA A 211 1.77 19.60 -2.13
C ALA A 211 1.83 20.64 -3.26
N LEU A 212 3.00 21.24 -3.52
CA LEU A 212 3.21 22.16 -4.65
C LEU A 212 2.87 21.53 -6.00
N PHE A 213 3.02 20.21 -6.11
CA PHE A 213 2.82 19.48 -7.37
C PHE A 213 1.49 18.73 -7.41
N LYS A 214 0.56 18.95 -6.48
CA LYS A 214 -0.68 18.16 -6.37
C LYS A 214 -1.53 18.15 -7.65
N LYS A 215 -1.52 19.25 -8.40
CA LYS A 215 -2.23 19.41 -9.67
C LYS A 215 -1.38 19.07 -10.92
N ASN A 216 -0.13 18.65 -10.74
CA ASN A 216 0.69 18.22 -11.87
C ASN A 216 0.27 16.82 -12.36
N ILE A 217 0.48 16.55 -13.65
CA ILE A 217 0.27 15.22 -14.25
C ILE A 217 1.45 14.30 -13.91
N ARG A 218 2.68 14.83 -13.84
CA ARG A 218 3.90 14.06 -13.56
C ARG A 218 4.80 14.82 -12.57
N LYS A 219 5.22 14.15 -11.50
CA LYS A 219 6.08 14.76 -10.49
C LYS A 219 7.57 14.61 -10.82
N ALA A 220 8.03 13.36 -10.95
CA ALA A 220 9.40 12.99 -11.34
C ALA A 220 9.39 11.72 -12.20
N VAL A 221 10.40 11.51 -13.05
CA VAL A 221 10.54 10.25 -13.79
C VAL A 221 11.16 9.21 -12.87
N LYS A 222 10.56 8.02 -12.69
CA LYS A 222 11.22 6.93 -11.93
C LYS A 222 12.51 6.48 -12.64
N LYS A 223 13.52 6.06 -11.87
CA LYS A 223 14.83 5.57 -12.35
C LYS A 223 14.73 4.82 -13.68
N ASN A 224 15.06 5.51 -14.76
CA ASN A 224 15.20 4.97 -16.11
C ASN A 224 16.38 5.69 -16.78
N LYS A 225 16.80 5.24 -17.97
CA LYS A 225 17.96 5.82 -18.67
C LYS A 225 17.82 7.34 -18.87
N ILE A 226 16.62 7.81 -19.17
CA ILE A 226 16.32 9.24 -19.39
C ILE A 226 16.48 10.03 -18.08
N TYR A 227 15.96 9.51 -16.97
CA TYR A 227 16.09 10.10 -15.65
C TYR A 227 17.55 10.25 -15.22
N ASN A 228 18.36 9.21 -15.41
CA ASN A 228 19.78 9.26 -15.07
C ASN A 228 20.50 10.37 -15.86
N ASN A 229 20.20 10.50 -17.15
CA ASN A 229 20.75 11.58 -17.98
C ASN A 229 20.31 12.97 -17.49
N ILE A 230 19.04 13.14 -17.06
CA ILE A 230 18.55 14.41 -16.51
C ILE A 230 19.27 14.75 -15.20
N GLN A 231 19.44 13.77 -14.30
CA GLN A 231 20.17 13.97 -13.06
C GLN A 231 21.65 14.33 -13.31
N GLU A 232 22.28 13.66 -14.27
CA GLU A 232 23.66 13.94 -14.68
C GLU A 232 23.78 15.37 -15.22
N SER A 233 22.86 15.79 -16.08
CA SER A 233 22.81 17.18 -16.58
C SER A 233 22.68 18.20 -15.44
N PHE A 234 21.76 18.01 -14.48
CA PHE A 234 21.63 18.91 -13.33
C PHE A 234 22.86 18.91 -12.42
N ASN A 235 23.48 17.74 -12.21
CA ASN A 235 24.74 17.65 -11.47
C ASN A 235 25.86 18.41 -12.17
N ASN A 236 25.92 18.42 -13.50
CA ASN A 236 26.92 19.15 -14.26
C ASN A 236 26.76 20.67 -14.07
N TYR A 237 25.54 21.22 -14.05
CA TYR A 237 25.34 22.64 -13.72
C TYR A 237 25.90 23.01 -12.33
N ILE A 238 25.62 22.18 -11.32
CA ILE A 238 26.10 22.40 -9.94
C ILE A 238 27.64 22.36 -9.91
N LYS A 239 28.23 21.34 -10.53
CA LYS A 239 29.68 21.14 -10.61
C LYS A 239 30.37 22.29 -11.34
N THR A 240 29.87 22.67 -12.51
CA THR A 240 30.41 23.77 -13.34
C THR A 240 30.39 25.09 -12.58
N TYR A 241 29.29 25.40 -11.90
CA TYR A 241 29.20 26.63 -11.10
C TYR A 241 30.26 26.67 -9.99
N ILE A 242 30.37 25.60 -9.20
CA ILE A 242 31.34 25.54 -8.10
C ILE A 242 32.77 25.61 -8.64
N TYR A 243 33.07 24.91 -9.74
CA TYR A 243 34.39 25.02 -10.39
C TYR A 243 34.69 26.48 -10.73
N LYS A 244 33.76 27.19 -11.39
CA LYS A 244 33.99 28.58 -11.81
C LYS A 244 34.24 29.53 -10.64
N GLN A 245 33.54 29.33 -9.52
CA GLN A 245 33.77 30.09 -8.28
C GLN A 245 35.14 29.79 -7.65
N LEU A 246 35.72 28.62 -7.94
CA LEU A 246 36.97 28.13 -7.38
C LEU A 246 38.11 28.02 -8.42
N LYS A 247 37.94 28.60 -9.62
CA LYS A 247 38.83 28.42 -10.78
C LYS A 247 40.30 28.78 -10.50
N ASP A 248 40.52 29.71 -9.57
CA ASP A 248 41.87 30.16 -9.19
C ASP A 248 42.57 29.14 -8.25
N LYS A 249 41.90 28.03 -7.91
CA LYS A 249 42.33 26.97 -6.97
C LYS A 249 42.01 25.53 -7.52
N PRO A 250 42.52 25.14 -8.71
CA PRO A 250 42.04 23.97 -9.46
C PRO A 250 42.36 22.59 -8.84
N ASN A 251 43.51 22.41 -8.19
CA ASN A 251 43.89 21.11 -7.59
C ASN A 251 42.87 20.62 -6.53
N LEU A 252 42.20 21.54 -5.82
CA LEU A 252 41.21 21.24 -4.79
C LEU A 252 39.83 20.88 -5.36
N VAL A 253 39.49 21.41 -6.54
CA VAL A 253 38.24 21.09 -7.25
C VAL A 253 38.23 19.62 -7.65
N ASN A 254 39.38 19.10 -8.07
CA ASN A 254 39.54 17.72 -8.49
C ASN A 254 39.46 16.76 -7.28
N ASP A 255 40.08 17.12 -6.15
CA ASP A 255 40.10 16.30 -4.92
C ASP A 255 38.73 16.20 -4.21
N ILE A 256 37.92 17.26 -4.24
CA ILE A 256 36.63 17.32 -3.51
C ILE A 256 35.45 16.96 -4.41
N LEU A 257 35.41 17.48 -5.64
CA LEU A 257 34.24 17.42 -6.52
C LEU A 257 34.35 16.35 -7.62
N GLU A 258 35.52 15.71 -7.77
CA GLU A 258 35.81 14.76 -8.85
C GLU A 258 35.46 15.34 -10.23
N ILE A 259 35.65 16.65 -10.41
CA ILE A 259 35.47 17.35 -11.69
C ILE A 259 36.80 17.21 -12.43
N SER A 260 36.79 16.85 -13.71
CA SER A 260 38.01 16.92 -14.54
C SER A 260 38.24 18.35 -15.01
N ASP A 261 39.48 18.71 -15.36
CA ASP A 261 39.81 20.06 -15.86
C ASP A 261 39.02 20.46 -17.13
N ASN A 262 38.34 19.50 -17.78
CA ASN A 262 37.39 19.75 -18.87
C ASN A 262 35.99 20.03 -18.31
N ILE A 263 35.73 21.28 -17.96
CA ILE A 263 34.36 21.75 -17.72
C ILE A 263 33.58 21.68 -19.04
N ASP A 264 32.39 21.09 -18.98
CA ASP A 264 31.43 21.21 -20.06
C ASP A 264 30.77 22.60 -20.01
N GLU A 265 31.23 23.52 -20.86
CA GLU A 265 30.66 24.87 -20.98
C GLU A 265 29.16 24.85 -21.34
N SER A 266 28.63 23.74 -21.87
CA SER A 266 27.19 23.62 -22.13
C SER A 266 26.34 23.49 -20.85
N SER A 267 26.99 23.26 -19.70
CA SER A 267 26.35 23.19 -18.37
C SER A 267 26.59 24.46 -17.54
N ASP A 268 26.73 25.62 -18.18
CA ASP A 268 26.84 26.92 -17.51
C ASP A 268 25.50 27.36 -16.91
N ILE A 269 25.51 27.94 -15.70
CA ILE A 269 24.26 28.39 -15.05
C ILE A 269 23.56 29.50 -15.84
N ASP A 270 24.32 30.30 -16.59
CA ASP A 270 23.77 31.34 -17.48
C ASP A 270 22.95 30.72 -18.63
N LEU A 271 23.25 29.48 -19.02
CA LEU A 271 22.50 28.74 -20.03
C LEU A 271 21.25 28.06 -19.46
N PHE A 272 21.13 27.94 -18.13
CA PHE A 272 20.04 27.24 -17.48
C PHE A 272 18.66 27.80 -17.87
N TRP A 273 18.56 29.14 -17.96
CA TRP A 273 17.33 29.81 -18.39
C TRP A 273 16.90 29.33 -19.78
N PHE A 274 17.84 29.19 -20.72
CA PHE A 274 17.56 28.78 -22.10
C PHE A 274 17.20 27.29 -22.20
N CYS A 275 17.86 26.45 -21.42
CA CYS A 275 17.72 24.99 -21.47
C CYS A 275 16.50 24.46 -20.69
N HIS A 276 16.08 25.15 -19.62
CA HIS A 276 15.07 24.66 -18.67
C HIS A 276 13.90 25.63 -18.50
N ASN A 277 13.36 26.09 -19.63
CA ASN A 277 12.32 27.10 -19.69
C ASN A 277 10.92 26.64 -19.21
N GLY A 278 10.19 27.54 -18.57
CA GLY A 278 8.72 27.51 -18.50
C GLY A 278 8.11 26.84 -17.27
N ILE A 279 8.40 27.34 -16.06
CA ILE A 279 7.68 26.91 -14.86
C ILE A 279 6.34 27.62 -14.81
N THR A 280 5.24 26.87 -14.74
CA THR A 280 3.89 27.44 -14.72
C THR A 280 3.21 27.14 -13.40
N PHE A 281 2.85 28.19 -12.69
CA PHE A 281 2.08 28.17 -11.45
C PHE A 281 0.61 28.46 -11.75
N PHE A 282 -0.27 27.61 -11.25
CA PHE A 282 -1.71 27.86 -11.19
C PHE A 282 -2.07 28.31 -9.78
N CYS A 283 -2.54 29.55 -9.65
CA CYS A 283 -2.92 30.19 -8.40
C CYS A 283 -4.45 30.20 -8.29
N LYS A 284 -5.03 29.26 -7.55
CA LYS A 284 -6.49 29.07 -7.47
C LYS A 284 -7.23 30.27 -6.85
N GLU A 285 -6.54 31.03 -6.00
CA GLU A 285 -7.07 32.23 -5.35
C GLU A 285 -6.46 33.51 -5.93
N GLY A 286 -5.84 33.41 -7.10
CA GLY A 286 -5.14 34.52 -7.73
C GLY A 286 -3.83 34.89 -7.06
N PHE A 287 -3.30 36.03 -7.48
CA PHE A 287 -2.04 36.60 -7.03
C PHE A 287 -2.12 38.12 -7.03
N GLU A 288 -1.36 38.76 -6.15
CA GLU A 288 -1.22 40.22 -6.11
C GLU A 288 0.20 40.62 -6.51
N ILE A 289 0.34 41.76 -7.19
CA ILE A 289 1.62 42.29 -7.63
C ILE A 289 1.85 43.63 -6.94
N SER A 290 2.97 43.76 -6.24
CA SER A 290 3.37 45.01 -5.61
C SER A 290 4.87 45.25 -5.82
N GLY A 291 5.19 46.24 -6.68
CA GLY A 291 6.57 46.56 -7.04
C GLY A 291 7.30 45.37 -7.65
N SER A 292 8.34 44.89 -6.95
CA SER A 292 9.14 43.72 -7.35
C SER A 292 8.76 42.43 -6.61
N ASN A 293 7.53 42.35 -6.09
CA ASN A 293 7.03 41.18 -5.39
C ASN A 293 5.72 40.68 -6.01
N ILE A 294 5.56 39.36 -6.05
CA ILE A 294 4.29 38.67 -6.28
C ILE A 294 3.86 37.95 -5.00
N THR A 295 2.66 38.23 -4.53
CA THR A 295 2.07 37.61 -3.34
C THR A 295 1.07 36.55 -3.77
N ILE A 296 1.23 35.33 -3.28
CA ILE A 296 0.36 34.19 -3.60
C ILE A 296 -0.05 33.43 -2.35
N ASN A 297 -1.22 32.78 -2.36
CA ASN A 297 -1.53 31.76 -1.36
C ASN A 297 -0.75 30.47 -1.67
N SER A 298 0.19 30.12 -0.79
CA SER A 298 1.08 28.97 -0.95
C SER A 298 0.33 27.62 -0.99
N GLN A 299 -0.73 27.46 -0.20
CA GLN A 299 -1.54 26.23 -0.12
C GLN A 299 -2.49 26.06 -1.31
N LYS A 300 -2.87 27.16 -1.94
CA LYS A 300 -3.78 27.21 -3.10
C LYS A 300 -3.06 27.47 -4.43
N THR A 301 -1.73 27.36 -4.43
CA THR A 301 -0.89 27.43 -5.63
C THR A 301 -0.35 26.03 -5.98
N SER A 302 -0.24 25.72 -7.26
CA SER A 302 0.38 24.48 -7.73
C SER A 302 1.19 24.67 -9.00
N VAL A 303 2.33 23.98 -9.08
CA VAL A 303 3.14 23.89 -10.31
C VAL A 303 2.47 22.90 -11.26
N ILE A 304 1.96 23.42 -12.37
CA ILE A 304 1.29 22.62 -13.41
C ILE A 304 2.24 22.32 -14.59
N ASN A 305 3.34 23.06 -14.73
CA ASN A 305 4.43 22.73 -15.65
C ASN A 305 5.80 23.03 -15.04
N GLY A 306 6.81 22.22 -15.35
CA GLY A 306 8.17 22.36 -14.80
C GLY A 306 8.44 21.61 -13.49
N ALA A 307 7.51 20.73 -13.03
CA ALA A 307 7.68 19.95 -11.82
C ALA A 307 8.94 19.08 -11.83
N GLN A 308 9.29 18.49 -12.97
CA GLN A 308 10.51 17.67 -13.11
C GLN A 308 11.78 18.50 -12.98
N THR A 309 11.80 19.72 -13.51
CA THR A 309 12.94 20.65 -13.36
C THR A 309 13.15 20.98 -11.89
N ILE A 310 12.09 21.40 -11.19
CA ILE A 310 12.15 21.78 -9.78
C ILE A 310 12.56 20.57 -8.92
N THR A 311 11.82 19.47 -9.00
CA THR A 311 12.06 18.30 -8.13
C THR A 311 13.43 17.68 -8.37
N ASN A 312 13.84 17.46 -9.62
CA ASN A 312 15.14 16.82 -9.90
C ASN A 312 16.31 17.74 -9.58
N PHE A 313 16.24 19.03 -9.91
CA PHE A 313 17.31 19.96 -9.59
C PHE A 313 17.53 20.06 -8.08
N PHE A 314 16.47 20.27 -7.29
CA PHE A 314 16.59 20.34 -5.83
C PHE A 314 17.03 19.02 -5.22
N ASN A 315 16.53 17.88 -5.71
CA ASN A 315 17.00 16.56 -5.24
C ASN A 315 18.50 16.34 -5.52
N CYS A 316 18.99 16.76 -6.70
CA CYS A 316 20.42 16.72 -7.01
C CYS A 316 21.20 17.67 -6.11
N LEU A 317 20.74 18.91 -5.93
CA LEU A 317 21.38 19.90 -5.07
C LEU A 317 21.46 19.45 -3.61
N ASP A 318 20.39 18.87 -3.06
CA ASP A 318 20.34 18.39 -1.69
C ASP A 318 21.25 17.19 -1.46
N LEU A 319 21.24 16.24 -2.39
CA LEU A 319 22.18 15.12 -2.38
C LEU A 319 23.62 15.63 -2.45
N PHE A 320 23.90 16.59 -3.34
CA PHE A 320 25.23 17.16 -3.54
C PHE A 320 25.70 17.91 -2.28
N LYS A 321 24.87 18.78 -1.70
CA LYS A 321 25.13 19.47 -0.43
C LYS A 321 25.52 18.48 0.66
N TYR A 322 24.80 17.36 0.76
CA TYR A 322 25.08 16.34 1.77
C TYR A 322 26.38 15.57 1.49
N THR A 323 26.58 15.06 0.28
CA THR A 323 27.78 14.30 -0.11
C THR A 323 29.04 15.15 0.02
N ILE A 324 29.00 16.41 -0.38
CA ILE A 324 30.16 17.31 -0.26
C ILE A 324 30.43 17.65 1.20
N LYS A 325 29.39 17.90 2.01
CA LYS A 325 29.58 18.12 3.45
C LYS A 325 30.24 16.92 4.13
N GLU A 326 29.85 15.68 3.78
CA GLU A 326 30.53 14.48 4.30
C GLU A 326 32.00 14.39 3.89
N LYS A 327 32.34 14.73 2.64
CA LYS A 327 33.73 14.79 2.19
C LYS A 327 34.51 15.89 2.92
N ILE A 328 33.91 17.06 3.11
CA ILE A 328 34.52 18.21 3.77
C ILE A 328 34.74 17.97 5.27
N ASP A 329 33.79 17.32 5.95
CA ASP A 329 33.85 17.04 7.39
C ASP A 329 34.68 15.80 7.73
N ASN A 330 35.13 15.03 6.72
CA ASN A 330 35.94 13.84 6.93
C ASN A 330 37.35 14.24 7.42
N PRO A 331 37.76 13.81 8.63
CA PRO A 331 39.07 14.16 9.19
C PRO A 331 40.25 13.62 8.38
N ASN A 332 40.03 12.63 7.50
CA ASN A 332 41.05 12.11 6.60
C ASN A 332 41.30 13.02 5.38
N ASN A 333 40.41 13.99 5.13
CA ASN A 333 40.55 14.96 4.05
C ASN A 333 41.12 16.25 4.63
N ASN A 334 42.42 16.51 4.41
CA ASN A 334 43.11 17.73 4.86
C ASN A 334 42.71 18.96 4.02
N ILE A 335 41.49 19.45 4.22
CA ILE A 335 40.95 20.65 3.56
C ILE A 335 40.96 21.80 4.56
N GLU A 336 41.57 22.96 4.22
CA GLU A 336 41.57 24.12 5.14
C GLU A 336 40.18 24.73 5.28
N GLN A 337 39.88 25.27 6.46
CA GLN A 337 38.54 25.76 6.82
C GLN A 337 37.99 26.84 5.88
N ASP A 338 38.85 27.75 5.41
CA ASP A 338 38.45 28.83 4.49
C ASP A 338 37.93 28.27 3.15
N TYR A 339 38.49 27.16 2.67
CA TYR A 339 37.99 26.49 1.45
C TYR A 339 36.66 25.79 1.68
N LYS A 340 36.49 25.18 2.87
CA LYS A 340 35.21 24.57 3.25
C LYS A 340 34.10 25.62 3.18
N ASN A 341 34.38 26.81 3.71
CA ASN A 341 33.45 27.94 3.70
C ASN A 341 33.13 28.37 2.25
N LEU A 342 34.13 28.51 1.37
CA LEU A 342 33.91 28.89 -0.03
C LEU A 342 33.01 27.90 -0.80
N VAL A 343 33.18 26.59 -0.59
CA VAL A 343 32.33 25.56 -1.23
C VAL A 343 30.90 25.63 -0.68
N ILE A 344 30.74 25.82 0.62
CA ILE A 344 29.43 25.98 1.26
C ILE A 344 28.74 27.24 0.72
N ASP A 345 29.45 28.36 0.65
CA ASP A 345 28.92 29.62 0.11
C ASP A 345 28.46 29.46 -1.34
N ALA A 346 29.24 28.77 -2.19
CA ALA A 346 28.84 28.48 -3.57
C ALA A 346 27.55 27.63 -3.62
N LEU A 347 27.44 26.60 -2.79
CA LEU A 347 26.25 25.75 -2.71
C LEU A 347 25.01 26.50 -2.19
N GLU A 348 25.20 27.53 -1.37
CA GLU A 348 24.13 28.39 -0.86
C GLU A 348 23.74 29.51 -1.84
N ASN A 349 24.64 29.90 -2.74
CA ASN A 349 24.41 31.00 -3.70
C ASN A 349 23.92 30.53 -5.07
N ILE A 350 24.19 29.30 -5.49
CA ILE A 350 23.79 28.80 -6.82
C ILE A 350 22.31 29.02 -7.15
N THR A 351 21.39 28.83 -6.19
CA THR A 351 19.95 29.02 -6.43
C THR A 351 19.56 30.49 -6.56
N LYS A 352 20.37 31.42 -6.04
CA LYS A 352 20.15 32.86 -6.18
C LYS A 352 20.59 33.37 -7.55
N GLU A 353 21.55 32.71 -8.18
CA GLU A 353 22.12 33.11 -9.47
C GLU A 353 21.47 32.43 -10.67
N ILE A 354 20.82 31.26 -10.49
CA ILE A 354 20.03 30.64 -11.55
C ILE A 354 18.65 31.29 -11.64
N PHE A 355 18.30 31.80 -12.82
CA PHE A 355 16.99 32.36 -13.14
C PHE A 355 16.19 31.47 -14.10
N VAL A 356 14.87 31.46 -13.92
CA VAL A 356 13.92 30.74 -14.77
C VAL A 356 12.72 31.62 -15.11
N LYS A 357 12.13 31.35 -16.27
CA LYS A 357 10.85 31.96 -16.68
C LYS A 357 9.70 31.33 -15.91
N ALA A 358 9.06 32.11 -15.05
CA ALA A 358 7.88 31.74 -14.28
C ALA A 358 6.61 32.38 -14.87
N ILE A 359 5.59 31.56 -15.10
CA ILE A 359 4.28 31.98 -15.57
C ILE A 359 3.30 31.79 -14.41
N PHE A 360 2.62 32.84 -13.98
CA PHE A 360 1.57 32.74 -12.97
C PHE A 360 0.22 32.92 -13.64
N ILE A 361 -0.67 31.96 -13.38
CA ILE A 361 -2.00 31.90 -13.98
C ILE A 361 -3.05 31.95 -12.88
N ASP A 362 -4.02 32.85 -13.05
CA ASP A 362 -5.20 33.01 -12.23
C ASP A 362 -6.47 32.76 -13.08
N ALA A 363 -7.47 32.09 -12.52
CA ALA A 363 -8.74 31.78 -13.17
C ALA A 363 -9.91 32.45 -12.42
N ASP A 364 -10.16 33.70 -12.80
CA ASP A 364 -10.78 34.79 -12.02
C ASP A 364 -12.27 34.60 -11.65
N LYS A 365 -13.04 33.68 -12.27
CA LYS A 365 -14.54 33.75 -12.13
C LYS A 365 -15.30 32.55 -11.59
N ASN A 366 -14.71 31.37 -11.47
CA ASN A 366 -15.37 30.22 -10.83
C ASN A 366 -14.39 29.28 -10.08
N LYS A 367 -13.11 29.68 -9.94
CA LYS A 367 -12.03 28.81 -9.44
C LYS A 367 -12.02 27.44 -10.15
N ASP A 368 -12.40 27.42 -11.43
CA ASP A 368 -12.69 26.21 -12.19
C ASP A 368 -11.38 25.52 -12.59
N GLU A 369 -11.11 24.39 -11.94
CA GLU A 369 -9.89 23.62 -12.15
C GLU A 369 -9.84 22.95 -13.54
N LYS A 370 -10.91 23.02 -14.35
CA LYS A 370 -10.91 22.49 -15.73
C LYS A 370 -9.74 23.03 -16.57
N TYR A 371 -9.30 24.27 -16.32
CA TYR A 371 -8.22 24.89 -17.07
C TYR A 371 -6.86 24.29 -16.76
N VAL A 372 -6.66 23.75 -15.55
CA VAL A 372 -5.40 23.11 -15.18
C VAL A 372 -5.09 21.95 -16.11
N LYS A 373 -6.09 21.12 -16.40
CA LYS A 373 -5.96 19.99 -17.32
C LYS A 373 -5.65 20.46 -18.74
N ILE A 374 -6.43 21.40 -19.27
CA ILE A 374 -6.27 21.94 -20.63
C ILE A 374 -4.87 22.55 -20.83
N ILE A 375 -4.42 23.36 -19.86
CA ILE A 375 -3.11 24.03 -19.93
C ILE A 375 -2.00 22.99 -19.85
N THR A 376 -2.09 22.04 -18.92
CA THR A 376 -1.05 21.03 -18.75
C THR A 376 -0.94 20.11 -19.97
N GLU A 377 -2.06 19.74 -20.59
CA GLU A 377 -2.07 18.99 -21.86
C GLU A 377 -1.39 19.78 -22.99
N GLY A 378 -1.71 21.08 -23.14
CA GLY A 378 -1.12 21.93 -24.18
C GLY A 378 0.39 22.16 -24.00
N LEU A 379 0.85 22.33 -22.75
CA LEU A 379 2.27 22.59 -22.45
C LEU A 379 3.16 21.36 -22.60
N ASN A 380 2.61 20.14 -22.55
CA ASN A 380 3.37 18.89 -22.64
C ASN A 380 3.27 18.21 -24.03
N THR A 381 3.07 18.99 -25.09
CA THR A 381 2.98 18.49 -26.47
C THR A 381 4.31 18.00 -27.04
N GLN A 382 5.46 18.46 -26.51
CA GLN A 382 6.80 18.09 -27.00
C GLN A 382 7.33 16.76 -26.44
N VAL A 383 6.91 16.37 -25.22
CA VAL A 383 7.10 15.01 -24.66
C VAL A 383 5.71 14.45 -24.38
N PRO A 384 5.13 13.65 -25.29
CA PRO A 384 3.72 13.30 -25.25
C PRO A 384 3.31 12.79 -23.87
N VAL A 385 2.30 13.42 -23.30
CA VAL A 385 1.58 12.86 -22.16
C VAL A 385 0.93 11.57 -22.65
N LEU A 386 1.26 10.43 -22.04
CA LEU A 386 0.64 9.17 -22.41
C LEU A 386 -0.81 9.20 -21.94
N GLU A 387 -1.70 8.52 -22.65
CA GLU A 387 -3.11 8.40 -22.24
C GLU A 387 -3.23 7.88 -20.80
N GLU A 388 -2.35 6.95 -20.40
CA GLU A 388 -2.22 6.43 -19.03
C GLU A 388 -2.04 7.54 -17.98
N ASP A 389 -1.26 8.57 -18.31
CA ASP A 389 -0.96 9.66 -17.38
C ASP A 389 -2.14 10.61 -17.21
N LEU A 390 -2.90 10.83 -18.30
CA LEU A 390 -4.15 11.60 -18.28
C LEU A 390 -5.24 10.88 -17.51
N VAL A 391 -5.34 9.57 -17.69
CA VAL A 391 -6.30 8.74 -16.97
C VAL A 391 -5.97 8.72 -15.48
N ALA A 392 -4.70 8.63 -15.08
CA ALA A 392 -4.30 8.71 -13.67
C ALA A 392 -4.70 10.04 -12.98
N SER A 393 -4.96 11.09 -13.76
CA SER A 393 -5.33 12.41 -13.26
C SER A 393 -6.82 12.72 -13.49
N SER A 394 -7.66 11.72 -13.76
CA SER A 394 -9.09 11.90 -13.94
C SER A 394 -9.85 11.92 -12.61
N SER A 395 -11.04 12.54 -12.62
CA SER A 395 -12.00 12.51 -11.50
C SER A 395 -12.46 11.08 -11.16
N ASP A 396 -12.51 10.19 -12.16
CA ASP A 396 -12.86 8.78 -11.97
C ASP A 396 -11.80 8.07 -11.11
N VAL A 397 -10.51 8.35 -11.34
CA VAL A 397 -9.42 7.84 -10.50
C VAL A 397 -9.44 8.45 -9.11
N GLU A 398 -9.73 9.74 -8.97
CA GLU A 398 -9.89 10.36 -7.65
C GLU A 398 -11.02 9.70 -6.84
N THR A 399 -12.14 9.40 -7.49
CA THR A 399 -13.27 8.67 -6.90
C THR A 399 -12.88 7.25 -6.50
N LEU A 400 -12.24 6.51 -7.41
CA LEU A 400 -11.74 5.17 -7.13
C LEU A 400 -10.76 5.16 -5.96
N ASN A 401 -9.82 6.11 -5.90
CA ASN A 401 -8.84 6.19 -4.81
C ASN A 401 -9.50 6.41 -3.45
N LYS A 402 -10.58 7.20 -3.34
CA LYS A 402 -11.37 7.31 -2.10
C LYS A 402 -11.95 5.96 -1.66
N ILE A 403 -12.36 5.12 -2.61
CA ILE A 403 -12.93 3.80 -2.32
C ILE A 403 -11.83 2.78 -1.99
N LEU A 404 -10.76 2.75 -2.79
CA LEU A 404 -9.65 1.80 -2.70
C LEU A 404 -8.79 1.99 -1.45
N GLN A 405 -8.89 3.13 -0.78
CA GLN A 405 -8.33 3.34 0.56
C GLN A 405 -8.75 2.21 1.53
N LYS A 406 -9.99 1.71 1.43
CA LYS A 406 -10.50 0.57 2.22
C LYS A 406 -9.79 -0.76 1.90
N CYS A 407 -9.09 -0.83 0.77
CA CYS A 407 -8.28 -1.95 0.35
C CYS A 407 -6.77 -1.73 0.55
N ARG A 408 -6.36 -0.65 1.24
CA ARG A 408 -4.96 -0.23 1.36
C ARG A 408 -4.31 -0.05 -0.01
N ALA A 409 -5.10 0.40 -1.00
CA ALA A 409 -4.69 0.47 -2.38
C ALA A 409 -4.92 1.87 -2.97
N GLU A 410 -4.09 2.24 -3.94
CA GLU A 410 -4.26 3.48 -4.69
C GLU A 410 -3.72 3.37 -6.11
N ILE A 411 -4.36 4.12 -7.01
CA ILE A 411 -3.96 4.32 -8.38
C ILE A 411 -3.05 5.55 -8.43
N LEU A 412 -1.80 5.33 -8.82
CA LEU A 412 -0.73 6.31 -8.78
C LEU A 412 -0.61 7.08 -10.09
N LYS A 413 -0.44 8.39 -9.96
CA LYS A 413 0.09 9.25 -11.03
C LYS A 413 1.55 8.90 -11.34
N PRO A 414 2.03 9.15 -12.57
CA PRO A 414 3.42 8.91 -12.92
C PRO A 414 4.39 9.70 -12.04
N GLY A 415 5.36 9.00 -11.47
CA GLY A 415 6.36 9.59 -10.57
C GLY A 415 5.94 9.69 -9.11
N TYR A 416 4.72 9.30 -8.77
CA TYR A 416 4.25 9.25 -7.39
C TYR A 416 4.60 7.89 -6.76
N THR A 417 4.78 7.90 -5.46
CA THR A 417 5.01 6.73 -4.63
C THR A 417 3.75 6.43 -3.84
N ALA A 418 3.52 5.16 -3.57
CA ALA A 418 2.40 4.74 -2.75
C ALA A 418 2.57 5.26 -1.32
N GLN A 419 1.56 5.95 -0.81
CA GLN A 419 1.35 6.20 0.60
C GLN A 419 0.72 4.98 1.28
N LYS A 420 0.07 4.10 0.50
CA LYS A 420 -0.58 2.87 0.94
C LYS A 420 0.26 1.61 0.64
N LYS A 421 -0.17 0.47 1.21
CA LYS A 421 0.48 -0.84 1.00
C LYS A 421 0.58 -1.19 -0.48
N TYR A 422 -0.48 -0.94 -1.26
CA TYR A 422 -0.57 -1.32 -2.67
C TYR A 422 -0.73 -0.10 -3.59
N GLY A 423 0.36 0.41 -4.14
CA GLY A 423 0.31 1.40 -5.22
C GLY A 423 0.38 0.74 -6.60
N MET A 424 -0.52 1.13 -7.51
CA MET A 424 -0.56 0.58 -8.87
C MET A 424 -0.77 1.65 -9.93
N LYS A 425 -0.34 1.39 -11.17
CA LYS A 425 -0.65 2.30 -12.29
C LYS A 425 -2.10 2.08 -12.75
N PRO A 426 -2.70 3.04 -13.49
CA PRO A 426 -4.06 2.87 -14.01
C PRO A 426 -4.24 1.60 -14.84
N LEU A 427 -3.25 1.25 -15.67
CA LEU A 427 -3.28 0.02 -16.46
C LEU A 427 -3.34 -1.22 -15.57
N ASP A 428 -2.53 -1.28 -14.51
CA ASP A 428 -2.50 -2.41 -13.60
C ASP A 428 -3.83 -2.53 -12.84
N PHE A 429 -4.42 -1.40 -12.43
CA PHE A 429 -5.74 -1.37 -11.83
C PHE A 429 -6.82 -1.87 -12.80
N ALA A 430 -6.87 -1.37 -14.03
CA ALA A 430 -7.88 -1.80 -15.01
C ALA A 430 -7.79 -3.30 -15.31
N LYS A 431 -6.56 -3.85 -15.36
CA LYS A 431 -6.36 -5.30 -15.48
C LYS A 431 -6.90 -6.07 -14.27
N LYS A 432 -6.69 -5.56 -13.06
CA LYS A 432 -7.24 -6.15 -11.82
C LYS A 432 -8.77 -6.05 -11.77
N TYR A 433 -9.34 -4.93 -12.19
CA TYR A 433 -10.78 -4.74 -12.31
C TYR A 433 -11.42 -5.80 -13.23
N LEU A 434 -10.85 -6.05 -14.40
CA LEU A 434 -11.32 -7.09 -15.34
C LEU A 434 -11.30 -8.52 -14.75
N ILE A 435 -10.48 -8.78 -13.72
CA ILE A 435 -10.42 -10.08 -13.02
C ILE A 435 -11.57 -10.24 -12.02
N ILE A 436 -12.10 -9.13 -11.47
CA ILE A 436 -13.06 -9.16 -10.36
C ILE A 436 -14.47 -8.70 -10.69
N LYS A 437 -14.65 -8.06 -11.84
CA LYS A 437 -15.98 -7.66 -12.32
C LYS A 437 -16.91 -8.87 -12.39
N ASP A 438 -18.20 -8.64 -12.29
CA ASP A 438 -19.19 -9.71 -12.11
C ASP A 438 -19.16 -10.76 -13.24
N ASP A 439 -18.79 -10.35 -14.45
CA ASP A 439 -18.42 -11.25 -15.54
C ASP A 439 -16.92 -11.18 -15.87
N PRO A 440 -16.04 -11.94 -15.20
CA PRO A 440 -14.59 -11.73 -15.34
C PRO A 440 -14.04 -12.02 -16.72
N GLU A 441 -13.05 -11.23 -17.14
CA GLU A 441 -12.36 -11.33 -18.43
C GLU A 441 -10.83 -11.41 -18.23
N PRO A 442 -10.30 -12.52 -17.65
CA PRO A 442 -8.86 -12.66 -17.36
C PRO A 442 -7.96 -12.70 -18.61
N GLY A 443 -8.47 -13.14 -19.75
CA GLY A 443 -7.77 -13.14 -21.03
C GLY A 443 -7.57 -11.72 -21.54
N ARG A 444 -8.67 -10.93 -21.57
CA ARG A 444 -8.61 -9.50 -21.88
C ARG A 444 -7.75 -8.73 -20.88
N SER A 445 -7.83 -9.05 -19.59
CA SER A 445 -6.97 -8.46 -18.56
C SER A 445 -5.48 -8.62 -18.91
N LYS A 446 -5.06 -9.79 -19.39
CA LYS A 446 -3.66 -10.04 -19.79
C LYS A 446 -3.23 -9.11 -20.95
N ASN A 447 -4.11 -8.95 -21.95
CA ASN A 447 -3.87 -8.22 -23.19
C ASN A 447 -4.68 -6.92 -23.33
N LEU A 448 -4.89 -6.20 -22.22
CA LEU A 448 -5.72 -4.99 -22.25
C LEU A 448 -5.11 -3.95 -23.21
N ASN A 449 -5.88 -3.57 -24.22
CA ASN A 449 -5.51 -2.51 -25.15
C ASN A 449 -5.55 -1.17 -24.41
N LYS A 450 -4.43 -0.42 -24.47
CA LYS A 450 -4.26 0.87 -23.80
C LYS A 450 -5.31 1.90 -24.24
N THR A 451 -5.80 1.84 -25.48
CA THR A 451 -6.83 2.78 -25.98
C THR A 451 -8.20 2.60 -25.31
N LYS A 452 -8.43 1.48 -24.62
CA LYS A 452 -9.66 1.22 -23.84
C LYS A 452 -9.49 1.57 -22.36
N LEU A 453 -8.31 2.00 -21.93
CA LEU A 453 -8.00 2.19 -20.52
C LEU A 453 -8.93 3.21 -19.85
N LYS A 454 -9.21 4.33 -20.53
CA LYS A 454 -10.12 5.36 -20.01
C LYS A 454 -11.54 4.84 -19.81
N GLU A 455 -12.04 4.05 -20.76
CA GLU A 455 -13.35 3.41 -20.69
C GLU A 455 -13.44 2.44 -19.50
N GLU A 456 -12.43 1.58 -19.34
CA GLU A 456 -12.40 0.61 -18.23
C GLU A 456 -12.33 1.29 -16.86
N ILE A 457 -11.58 2.38 -16.72
CA ILE A 457 -11.50 3.15 -15.48
C ILE A 457 -12.85 3.81 -15.16
N ASN A 458 -13.54 4.35 -16.17
CA ASN A 458 -14.86 4.95 -15.99
C ASN A 458 -15.90 3.90 -15.55
N ASN A 459 -15.90 2.73 -16.17
CA ASN A 459 -16.78 1.62 -15.82
C ASN A 459 -16.50 1.13 -14.39
N ALA A 460 -15.22 0.93 -14.06
CA ALA A 460 -14.81 0.55 -12.70
C ALA A 460 -15.28 1.57 -11.66
N ALA A 461 -15.12 2.87 -11.91
CA ALA A 461 -15.57 3.91 -10.99
C ALA A 461 -17.07 3.85 -10.73
N LYS A 462 -17.88 3.63 -11.77
CA LYS A 462 -19.35 3.46 -11.63
C LYS A 462 -19.70 2.22 -10.82
N GLU A 463 -19.15 1.06 -11.18
CA GLU A 463 -19.47 -0.21 -10.50
C GLU A 463 -19.00 -0.24 -9.04
N PHE A 464 -17.84 0.33 -8.74
CA PHE A 464 -17.37 0.50 -7.36
C PHE A 464 -18.23 1.47 -6.56
N MET A 465 -18.84 2.48 -7.18
CA MET A 465 -19.80 3.34 -6.49
C MET A 465 -21.13 2.63 -6.24
N GLU A 466 -21.65 1.89 -7.23
CA GLU A 466 -22.93 1.20 -7.14
C GLU A 466 -22.90 0.00 -6.17
N ASN A 467 -21.82 -0.78 -6.16
CA ASN A 467 -21.69 -2.03 -5.38
C ASN A 467 -20.41 -2.07 -4.54
N GLN A 468 -20.13 -0.96 -3.85
CA GLN A 468 -18.87 -0.70 -3.15
C GLN A 468 -18.36 -1.86 -2.28
N ASN A 469 -19.19 -2.37 -1.37
CA ASN A 469 -18.77 -3.41 -0.42
C ASN A 469 -18.35 -4.72 -1.11
N GLN A 470 -19.10 -5.12 -2.15
CA GLN A 470 -18.80 -6.31 -2.94
C GLN A 470 -17.47 -6.15 -3.67
N TYR A 471 -17.25 -5.02 -4.34
CA TYR A 471 -16.01 -4.77 -5.07
C TYR A 471 -14.80 -4.64 -4.16
N ILE A 472 -14.93 -4.00 -3.00
CA ILE A 472 -13.87 -3.93 -1.97
C ILE A 472 -13.48 -5.33 -1.50
N GLN A 473 -14.46 -6.17 -1.18
CA GLN A 473 -14.19 -7.54 -0.73
C GLN A 473 -13.44 -8.34 -1.81
N LYS A 474 -13.93 -8.32 -3.06
CA LYS A 474 -13.26 -9.00 -4.17
C LYS A 474 -11.85 -8.46 -4.43
N PHE A 475 -11.67 -7.14 -4.34
CA PHE A 475 -10.36 -6.52 -4.58
C PHE A 475 -9.36 -6.83 -3.46
N ASN A 476 -9.79 -6.85 -2.19
CA ASN A 476 -8.96 -7.29 -1.06
C ASN A 476 -8.51 -8.75 -1.21
N GLN A 477 -9.44 -9.63 -1.59
CA GLN A 477 -9.13 -11.03 -1.88
C GLN A 477 -8.12 -11.16 -3.02
N LEU A 478 -8.28 -10.36 -4.09
CA LEU A 478 -7.34 -10.32 -5.21
C LEU A 478 -5.92 -9.92 -4.76
N LEU A 479 -5.79 -8.92 -3.90
CA LEU A 479 -4.50 -8.46 -3.39
C LEU A 479 -3.83 -9.53 -2.51
N SER A 480 -4.59 -10.22 -1.66
CA SER A 480 -4.08 -11.35 -0.87
C SER A 480 -3.66 -12.55 -1.74
N LEU A 481 -4.42 -12.86 -2.79
CA LEU A 481 -4.06 -13.88 -3.79
C LEU A 481 -2.77 -13.51 -4.52
N GLU A 482 -2.56 -12.24 -4.82
CA GLU A 482 -1.34 -11.76 -5.46
C GLU A 482 -0.11 -11.92 -4.55
N ASP A 483 -0.22 -11.55 -3.28
CA ASP A 483 0.83 -11.76 -2.28
C ASP A 483 1.17 -13.25 -2.15
N TRP A 484 0.14 -14.11 -2.01
CA TRP A 484 0.31 -15.56 -1.96
C TRP A 484 0.97 -16.10 -3.23
N TRP A 485 0.48 -15.72 -4.42
CA TRP A 485 1.02 -16.20 -5.70
C TRP A 485 2.50 -15.84 -5.82
N ASN A 486 2.88 -14.61 -5.48
CA ASN A 486 4.26 -14.14 -5.60
C ASN A 486 5.20 -14.84 -4.60
N ALA A 487 4.74 -15.15 -3.39
CA ALA A 487 5.50 -15.91 -2.40
C ALA A 487 5.62 -17.40 -2.78
N TYR A 488 4.52 -18.01 -3.21
CA TYR A 488 4.38 -19.45 -3.39
C TYR A 488 4.96 -19.95 -4.72
N ILE A 489 4.67 -19.26 -5.84
CA ILE A 489 5.01 -19.77 -7.17
C ILE A 489 6.51 -19.92 -7.34
N ASN A 490 7.36 -19.11 -6.69
CA ASN A 490 8.81 -19.29 -6.76
C ASN A 490 9.31 -20.55 -6.05
N GLN A 491 8.58 -21.05 -5.07
CA GLN A 491 8.90 -22.32 -4.44
C GLN A 491 8.46 -23.46 -5.37
N VAL A 492 7.26 -23.36 -5.98
CA VAL A 492 6.59 -24.56 -6.50
C VAL A 492 6.85 -24.90 -7.98
N LYS A 493 7.57 -24.05 -8.73
CA LYS A 493 7.85 -24.28 -10.18
C LYS A 493 8.59 -25.59 -10.44
N ASP A 494 9.39 -26.08 -9.48
CA ASP A 494 10.27 -27.23 -9.65
C ASP A 494 9.66 -28.55 -9.12
N TYR A 495 8.44 -28.51 -8.55
CA TYR A 495 7.83 -29.67 -7.87
C TYR A 495 7.13 -30.65 -8.83
N SER A 496 6.92 -30.26 -10.07
CA SER A 496 6.27 -31.09 -11.07
C SER A 496 7.04 -31.11 -12.37
N THR A 497 7.30 -32.31 -12.89
CA THR A 497 7.80 -32.53 -14.24
C THR A 497 6.67 -32.48 -15.29
N ASP A 498 5.42 -32.29 -14.85
CA ASP A 498 4.27 -32.10 -15.75
C ASP A 498 4.33 -30.71 -16.39
N GLN A 499 4.59 -30.68 -17.69
CA GLN A 499 4.73 -29.44 -18.46
C GLN A 499 3.47 -28.59 -18.43
N ASN A 500 2.27 -29.20 -18.36
CA ASN A 500 1.02 -28.46 -18.28
C ASN A 500 0.89 -27.72 -16.95
N TYR A 501 1.34 -28.34 -15.85
CA TYR A 501 1.36 -27.72 -14.52
C TYR A 501 2.35 -26.55 -14.47
N VAL A 502 3.55 -26.76 -15.03
CA VAL A 502 4.58 -25.71 -15.14
C VAL A 502 4.07 -24.53 -15.99
N ASN A 503 3.41 -24.81 -17.11
CA ASN A 503 2.84 -23.76 -17.95
C ASN A 503 1.68 -23.03 -17.26
N CYS A 504 0.85 -23.74 -16.49
CA CYS A 504 -0.23 -23.16 -15.70
C CYS A 504 0.29 -22.21 -14.62
N THR A 505 1.29 -22.63 -13.84
CA THR A 505 1.93 -21.78 -12.82
C THR A 505 2.65 -20.58 -13.43
N LYS A 506 3.13 -20.67 -14.67
CA LYS A 506 3.79 -19.55 -15.36
C LYS A 506 2.80 -18.54 -15.96
N TYR A 507 1.68 -19.00 -16.52
CA TYR A 507 0.82 -18.17 -17.36
C TYR A 507 -0.61 -17.98 -16.86
N GLY A 508 -1.06 -18.81 -15.91
CA GLY A 508 -2.45 -18.93 -15.46
C GLY A 508 -2.89 -17.99 -14.35
N LYS A 509 -2.01 -17.11 -13.83
CA LYS A 509 -2.28 -16.20 -12.69
C LYS A 509 -3.66 -15.52 -12.76
N ASN A 510 -3.95 -14.79 -13.83
CA ASN A 510 -5.21 -14.04 -13.97
C ASN A 510 -6.45 -14.95 -14.02
N TYR A 511 -6.33 -16.12 -14.65
CA TYR A 511 -7.43 -17.07 -14.79
C TYR A 511 -7.72 -17.73 -13.46
N PHE A 512 -6.67 -18.12 -12.73
CA PHE A 512 -6.80 -18.64 -11.38
C PHE A 512 -7.46 -17.60 -10.46
N PHE A 513 -7.03 -16.34 -10.50
CA PHE A 513 -7.60 -15.28 -9.66
C PHE A 513 -9.10 -15.07 -9.95
N SER A 514 -9.46 -15.03 -11.25
CA SER A 514 -10.86 -14.89 -11.65
C SER A 514 -11.69 -16.13 -11.26
N TYR A 515 -11.13 -17.33 -11.44
CA TYR A 515 -11.75 -18.60 -11.04
C TYR A 515 -12.00 -18.63 -9.52
N TYR A 516 -10.98 -18.28 -8.73
CA TYR A 516 -11.04 -18.26 -7.27
C TYR A 516 -12.14 -17.32 -6.78
N ILE A 517 -12.13 -16.06 -7.24
CA ILE A 517 -13.06 -15.02 -6.79
C ILE A 517 -14.50 -15.35 -7.21
N LYS A 518 -14.68 -15.86 -8.45
CA LYS A 518 -15.99 -16.29 -8.93
C LYS A 518 -16.52 -17.49 -8.12
N LYS A 519 -15.70 -18.53 -7.94
CA LYS A 519 -16.08 -19.73 -7.18
C LYS A 519 -16.33 -19.41 -5.70
N GLN A 520 -15.63 -18.46 -5.09
CA GLN A 520 -15.97 -17.98 -3.73
C GLN A 520 -17.31 -17.25 -3.65
N THR A 521 -17.69 -16.51 -4.71
CA THR A 521 -18.95 -15.79 -4.75
C THR A 521 -20.12 -16.75 -4.95
N GLU A 522 -19.93 -17.80 -5.74
CA GLU A 522 -20.97 -18.75 -6.16
C GLU A 522 -21.04 -20.03 -5.31
N ASN A 523 -19.91 -20.48 -4.75
CA ASN A 523 -19.79 -21.69 -3.94
C ASN A 523 -19.26 -21.35 -2.55
N TYR A 524 -20.15 -21.41 -1.57
CA TYR A 524 -19.83 -21.08 -0.19
C TYR A 524 -18.74 -22.00 0.40
N MET A 525 -18.62 -23.27 0.01
CA MET A 525 -17.69 -24.26 0.58
C MET A 525 -16.23 -24.11 0.12
N PHE A 526 -15.94 -23.10 -0.68
CA PHE A 526 -14.64 -23.00 -1.33
C PHE A 526 -13.49 -22.81 -0.33
N SER A 527 -12.35 -23.40 -0.68
CA SER A 527 -11.17 -23.40 0.17
C SER A 527 -10.52 -22.02 0.32
N ASP A 528 -10.29 -21.59 1.57
CA ASP A 528 -9.38 -20.47 1.88
C ASP A 528 -7.90 -20.87 1.72
N ASN A 529 -7.60 -22.16 1.65
CA ASN A 529 -6.29 -22.62 1.21
C ASN A 529 -6.17 -22.39 -0.31
N TYR A 530 -5.50 -21.29 -0.66
CA TYR A 530 -5.22 -20.87 -2.03
C TYR A 530 -4.55 -21.94 -2.88
N PHE A 531 -3.71 -22.77 -2.26
CA PHE A 531 -3.04 -23.84 -3.00
C PHE A 531 -3.99 -24.95 -3.42
N SER A 532 -4.86 -25.41 -2.51
CA SER A 532 -5.90 -26.38 -2.86
C SER A 532 -6.80 -25.85 -3.98
N SER A 533 -7.20 -24.59 -3.86
CA SER A 533 -8.01 -23.91 -4.87
C SER A 533 -7.30 -23.78 -6.22
N PHE A 534 -5.97 -23.62 -6.22
CA PHE A 534 -5.19 -23.63 -7.45
C PHE A 534 -5.17 -25.01 -8.12
N LEU A 535 -5.10 -26.09 -7.33
CA LEU A 535 -5.19 -27.45 -7.86
C LEU A 535 -6.56 -27.75 -8.46
N ASP A 536 -7.65 -27.34 -7.81
CA ASP A 536 -9.00 -27.40 -8.37
C ASP A 536 -9.07 -26.69 -9.73
N PHE A 537 -8.56 -25.46 -9.77
CA PHE A 537 -8.49 -24.67 -11.01
C PHE A 537 -7.71 -25.40 -12.09
N TYR A 538 -6.53 -25.95 -11.76
CA TYR A 538 -5.69 -26.67 -12.72
C TYR A 538 -6.41 -27.89 -13.30
N ASN A 539 -7.11 -28.67 -12.46
CA ASN A 539 -7.87 -29.84 -12.91
C ASN A 539 -9.05 -29.44 -13.79
N ASP A 540 -9.79 -28.41 -13.39
CA ASP A 540 -10.90 -27.90 -14.19
C ASP A 540 -10.42 -27.38 -15.54
N LEU A 541 -9.27 -26.71 -15.57
CA LEU A 541 -8.61 -26.25 -16.79
C LEU A 541 -8.19 -27.42 -17.67
N LEU A 542 -7.59 -28.47 -17.10
CA LEU A 542 -7.24 -29.69 -17.83
C LEU A 542 -8.48 -30.34 -18.44
N LEU A 543 -9.56 -30.48 -17.67
CA LEU A 543 -10.80 -31.09 -18.15
C LEU A 543 -11.40 -30.28 -19.30
N VAL A 544 -11.56 -28.96 -19.13
CA VAL A 544 -12.10 -28.07 -20.16
C VAL A 544 -11.25 -28.07 -21.44
N ASN A 545 -9.93 -28.23 -21.32
CA ASN A 545 -9.02 -28.33 -22.46
C ASN A 545 -8.95 -29.73 -23.08
N HIS A 546 -9.10 -30.81 -22.30
CA HIS A 546 -9.09 -32.19 -22.77
C HIS A 546 -10.38 -32.61 -23.52
N TYR A 547 -11.50 -31.93 -23.29
CA TYR A 547 -12.73 -32.13 -24.05
C TYR A 547 -12.69 -31.55 -25.48
N GLN A 548 -11.64 -30.81 -25.85
CA GLN A 548 -11.39 -30.55 -27.27
C GLN A 548 -10.81 -31.83 -27.88
N GLU A 549 -11.39 -32.32 -28.97
CA GLU A 549 -11.04 -33.59 -29.66
C GLU A 549 -9.57 -33.71 -30.10
N GLN A 550 -8.73 -32.73 -29.78
CA GLN A 550 -7.29 -32.74 -29.83
C GLN A 550 -6.77 -32.43 -28.43
N LYS A 551 -5.96 -33.31 -27.82
CA LYS A 551 -5.27 -33.06 -26.54
C LYS A 551 -4.43 -31.79 -26.66
N GLN A 552 -5.00 -30.61 -26.41
CA GLN A 552 -4.28 -29.35 -26.47
C GLN A 552 -3.45 -29.19 -25.21
N GLU A 553 -2.14 -29.05 -25.40
CA GLU A 553 -1.19 -28.74 -24.33
C GLU A 553 -1.49 -27.36 -23.74
N ILE A 554 -1.45 -27.24 -22.41
CA ILE A 554 -1.60 -25.95 -21.73
C ILE A 554 -0.40 -25.09 -22.10
N ASN A 555 -0.63 -24.01 -22.83
CA ASN A 555 0.39 -23.06 -23.27
C ASN A 555 -0.07 -21.61 -23.08
N LEU A 556 0.77 -20.65 -23.47
CA LEU A 556 0.48 -19.23 -23.29
C LEU A 556 -0.80 -18.76 -24.00
N GLU A 557 -1.13 -19.31 -25.17
CA GLU A 557 -2.25 -18.85 -26.01
C GLU A 557 -3.61 -19.07 -25.35
N ILE A 558 -3.77 -20.16 -24.60
CA ILE A 558 -4.99 -20.45 -23.82
C ILE A 558 -5.31 -19.31 -22.85
N PHE A 559 -4.29 -18.65 -22.31
CA PHE A 559 -4.45 -17.57 -21.33
C PHE A 559 -4.52 -16.17 -21.95
N LYS A 560 -4.64 -16.06 -23.29
CA LYS A 560 -4.75 -14.78 -24.00
C LYS A 560 -6.18 -14.43 -24.43
N SER A 561 -7.14 -15.36 -24.29
CA SER A 561 -8.53 -15.16 -24.71
C SER A 561 -9.53 -15.74 -23.71
N ASP A 562 -10.66 -15.06 -23.52
CA ASP A 562 -11.66 -15.46 -22.52
C ASP A 562 -12.46 -16.73 -22.91
N ALA A 563 -12.23 -17.31 -24.08
CA ALA A 563 -12.93 -18.51 -24.55
C ALA A 563 -12.79 -19.70 -23.59
N THR A 564 -11.57 -20.00 -23.12
CA THR A 564 -11.33 -21.07 -22.14
C THR A 564 -11.92 -20.72 -20.78
N PHE A 565 -11.87 -19.44 -20.39
CA PHE A 565 -12.43 -19.00 -19.12
C PHE A 565 -13.96 -19.09 -19.10
N ASN A 566 -14.65 -18.77 -20.20
CA ASN A 566 -16.11 -18.90 -20.30
C ASN A 566 -16.58 -20.36 -20.09
N LYS A 567 -15.83 -21.33 -20.61
CA LYS A 567 -16.10 -22.76 -20.32
C LYS A 567 -15.86 -23.13 -18.86
N LEU A 568 -14.84 -22.54 -18.22
CA LEU A 568 -14.64 -22.70 -16.78
C LEU A 568 -15.83 -22.13 -15.99
N LYS A 569 -16.37 -20.96 -16.39
CA LYS A 569 -17.58 -20.37 -15.77
C LYS A 569 -18.77 -21.33 -15.83
N GLU A 570 -19.03 -21.93 -17.00
CA GLU A 570 -20.12 -22.90 -17.17
C GLU A 570 -19.98 -24.08 -16.21
N LYS A 571 -18.75 -24.57 -16.01
CA LYS A 571 -18.47 -25.65 -15.08
C LYS A 571 -18.67 -25.26 -13.61
N ILE A 572 -18.24 -24.05 -13.22
CA ILE A 572 -18.48 -23.52 -11.87
C ILE A 572 -19.99 -23.43 -11.60
N ASN A 573 -20.77 -22.98 -12.58
CA ASN A 573 -22.23 -22.86 -12.45
C ASN A 573 -22.95 -24.23 -12.48
N GLY A 574 -22.39 -25.23 -13.17
CA GLY A 574 -22.99 -26.55 -13.36
C GLY A 574 -22.68 -27.59 -12.26
N SER A 575 -21.77 -27.29 -11.33
CA SER A 575 -21.31 -28.24 -10.31
C SER A 575 -22.24 -28.28 -9.09
N LYS A 576 -23.36 -29.01 -9.23
CA LYS A 576 -24.01 -29.63 -8.06
C LYS A 576 -23.24 -30.93 -7.76
N GLU A 577 -22.39 -30.90 -6.73
CA GLU A 577 -21.56 -32.04 -6.33
C GLU A 577 -22.43 -33.26 -5.99
N GLN A 578 -22.39 -34.29 -6.83
CA GLN A 578 -22.79 -35.65 -6.48
C GLN A 578 -21.63 -36.29 -5.70
N ASN A 579 -21.70 -36.25 -4.38
CA ASN A 579 -20.83 -37.05 -3.50
C ASN A 579 -21.42 -38.46 -3.37
N ASP A 580 -21.27 -39.28 -4.42
CA ASP A 580 -21.64 -40.69 -4.35
C ASP A 580 -20.47 -41.54 -3.82
N ASP A 581 -20.69 -42.16 -2.65
CA ASP A 581 -20.10 -43.40 -2.08
C ASP A 581 -18.76 -43.94 -2.65
N LYS A 582 -17.65 -43.20 -2.48
CA LYS A 582 -16.27 -43.69 -2.72
C LYS A 582 -15.45 -44.02 -1.46
N ASN A 583 -16.09 -44.09 -0.30
CA ASN A 583 -15.41 -44.13 1.01
C ASN A 583 -14.47 -45.34 1.22
N ASP A 584 -14.87 -46.51 0.73
CA ASP A 584 -14.12 -47.76 0.95
C ASP A 584 -12.83 -47.87 0.12
N GLY A 585 -12.73 -47.14 -0.99
CA GLY A 585 -11.55 -47.16 -1.86
C GLY A 585 -10.38 -46.33 -1.31
N ILE A 586 -10.69 -45.22 -0.64
CA ILE A 586 -9.70 -44.26 -0.13
C ILE A 586 -9.04 -44.81 1.14
N ASN A 587 -9.84 -45.34 2.07
CA ASN A 587 -9.35 -45.89 3.33
C ASN A 587 -8.33 -47.03 3.14
N LYS A 588 -8.49 -47.84 2.08
CA LYS A 588 -7.56 -48.94 1.73
C LYS A 588 -6.18 -48.45 1.26
N LYS A 589 -6.07 -47.20 0.81
CA LYS A 589 -4.85 -46.60 0.23
C LYS A 589 -4.09 -45.70 1.21
N LEU A 590 -4.57 -45.51 2.44
CA LEU A 590 -3.96 -44.57 3.39
C LEU A 590 -2.54 -44.97 3.82
N ASP A 591 -2.26 -46.26 3.94
CA ASP A 591 -0.91 -46.75 4.27
C ASP A 591 0.10 -46.49 3.14
N GLU A 592 -0.34 -46.60 1.89
CA GLU A 592 0.47 -46.29 0.72
C GLU A 592 0.68 -44.79 0.58
N LEU A 593 -0.37 -43.99 0.79
CA LEU A 593 -0.29 -42.54 0.87
C LEU A 593 0.71 -42.10 1.94
N LYS A 594 0.65 -42.70 3.14
CA LYS A 594 1.61 -42.43 4.23
C LYS A 594 3.05 -42.71 3.81
N LYS A 595 3.31 -43.81 3.10
CA LYS A 595 4.66 -44.11 2.56
C LYS A 595 5.10 -43.08 1.53
N TYR A 596 4.19 -42.70 0.62
CA TYR A 596 4.43 -41.70 -0.41
C TYR A 596 4.79 -40.33 0.21
N ILE A 597 4.00 -39.86 1.17
CA ILE A 597 4.23 -38.56 1.82
C ILE A 597 5.51 -38.58 2.66
N ASN A 598 5.76 -39.63 3.45
CA ASN A 598 7.01 -39.74 4.22
C ASN A 598 8.26 -39.70 3.32
N LYS A 599 8.20 -40.34 2.14
CA LYS A 599 9.28 -40.24 1.15
C LYS A 599 9.49 -38.78 0.72
N LYS A 600 8.40 -38.05 0.47
CA LYS A 600 8.46 -36.64 0.04
C LYS A 600 8.92 -35.68 1.12
N ILE A 601 8.57 -35.94 2.39
CA ILE A 601 9.08 -35.18 3.55
C ILE A 601 10.61 -35.34 3.65
N ASN A 602 11.14 -36.56 3.48
CA ASN A 602 12.58 -36.79 3.53
C ASN A 602 13.35 -36.13 2.37
N GLU A 603 12.67 -35.78 1.27
CA GLU A 603 13.26 -35.12 0.10
C GLU A 603 13.24 -33.59 0.20
N ASN A 604 12.50 -32.98 1.16
CA ASN A 604 12.29 -31.52 1.23
C ASN A 604 12.25 -31.00 2.69
N GLU A 605 13.03 -29.96 3.03
CA GLU A 605 13.14 -29.44 4.40
C GLU A 605 11.88 -28.71 4.93
N ASP A 606 11.05 -28.10 4.06
CA ASP A 606 9.81 -27.37 4.44
C ASP A 606 8.52 -28.11 4.01
N SER A 607 8.20 -29.21 4.68
CA SER A 607 7.27 -30.23 4.14
C SER A 607 5.79 -30.13 4.54
N ILE A 608 5.43 -29.46 5.64
CA ILE A 608 4.06 -29.48 6.20
C ILE A 608 3.04 -28.75 5.29
N ALA A 609 3.39 -27.57 4.79
CA ALA A 609 2.51 -26.79 3.91
C ALA A 609 2.18 -27.50 2.58
N LEU A 610 2.98 -28.50 2.21
CA LEU A 610 2.88 -29.24 0.95
C LEU A 610 2.09 -30.55 1.06
N ILE A 611 1.68 -30.94 2.28
CA ILE A 611 0.92 -32.17 2.50
C ILE A 611 -0.37 -32.24 1.69
N PRO A 612 -1.20 -31.18 1.58
CA PRO A 612 -2.36 -31.18 0.68
C PRO A 612 -1.95 -31.48 -0.78
N ALA A 613 -0.80 -30.98 -1.25
CA ALA A 613 -0.30 -31.23 -2.60
C ALA A 613 -0.02 -32.71 -2.84
N PHE A 614 0.63 -33.34 -1.86
CA PHE A 614 1.01 -34.74 -1.96
C PHE A 614 -0.21 -35.66 -1.93
N ILE A 615 -1.19 -35.38 -1.06
CA ILE A 615 -2.46 -36.11 -1.02
C ILE A 615 -3.20 -36.00 -2.35
N HIS A 616 -3.32 -34.78 -2.87
CA HIS A 616 -3.97 -34.54 -4.14
C HIS A 616 -3.26 -35.26 -5.29
N LYS A 617 -1.92 -35.15 -5.39
CA LYS A 617 -1.14 -35.82 -6.44
C LYS A 617 -1.29 -37.34 -6.41
N TYR A 618 -1.36 -37.92 -5.21
CA TYR A 618 -1.54 -39.35 -5.04
C TYR A 618 -2.95 -39.80 -5.48
N PHE A 619 -3.98 -38.98 -5.25
CA PHE A 619 -5.38 -39.29 -5.56
C PHE A 619 -5.93 -38.56 -6.81
N ILE A 620 -5.07 -38.14 -7.73
CA ILE A 620 -5.46 -37.32 -8.88
C ILE A 620 -6.49 -38.00 -9.81
N ASN A 621 -6.50 -39.34 -9.86
CA ASN A 621 -7.41 -40.12 -10.70
C ASN A 621 -8.72 -40.46 -10.00
N GLU A 622 -8.76 -40.33 -8.67
CA GLU A 622 -9.89 -40.70 -7.82
C GLU A 622 -10.91 -39.57 -7.66
N ASN A 623 -10.53 -38.36 -8.06
CA ASN A 623 -11.35 -37.14 -8.09
C ASN A 623 -11.81 -36.69 -6.69
N ILE A 624 -10.91 -36.78 -5.70
CA ILE A 624 -11.15 -36.27 -4.34
C ILE A 624 -10.97 -34.75 -4.36
N ASN A 625 -12.06 -34.02 -4.56
CA ASN A 625 -12.05 -32.55 -4.60
C ASN A 625 -12.46 -31.96 -3.24
N ASN A 626 -12.09 -30.70 -3.00
CA ASN A 626 -12.52 -29.90 -1.82
C ASN A 626 -12.21 -30.53 -0.44
N PHE A 627 -11.14 -31.34 -0.32
CA PHE A 627 -10.76 -31.90 0.97
C PHE A 627 -9.99 -30.92 1.87
N ARG A 628 -10.06 -31.13 3.18
CA ARG A 628 -9.28 -30.41 4.20
C ARG A 628 -8.19 -31.30 4.78
N VAL A 629 -7.14 -30.69 5.33
CA VAL A 629 -6.08 -31.38 6.06
C VAL A 629 -5.97 -30.79 7.46
N ILE A 630 -5.89 -31.64 8.48
CA ILE A 630 -5.56 -31.25 9.86
C ILE A 630 -4.28 -31.97 10.25
N ASN A 631 -3.29 -31.18 10.70
CA ASN A 631 -2.01 -31.69 11.18
C ASN A 631 -2.03 -31.84 12.71
N THR A 632 -1.68 -33.03 13.21
CA THR A 632 -1.68 -33.34 14.64
C THR A 632 -0.40 -34.01 15.10
N VAL A 633 -0.03 -33.86 16.37
CA VAL A 633 0.98 -34.67 17.06
C VAL A 633 0.30 -35.35 18.23
N ASP A 634 0.32 -36.69 18.26
CA ASP A 634 -0.45 -37.49 19.23
C ASP A 634 -1.93 -37.08 19.34
N TYR A 635 -2.53 -36.78 18.18
CA TYR A 635 -3.91 -36.29 18.05
C TYR A 635 -4.20 -34.93 18.72
N GLU A 636 -3.16 -34.15 18.98
CA GLU A 636 -3.27 -32.74 19.32
C GLU A 636 -2.97 -31.88 18.09
N CYS A 637 -3.92 -31.04 17.71
CA CYS A 637 -3.86 -30.15 16.57
C CYS A 637 -2.73 -29.14 16.73
N LEU A 638 -1.97 -28.95 15.66
CA LEU A 638 -0.90 -27.97 15.60
C LEU A 638 -1.43 -26.55 15.35
N GLU A 639 -2.55 -26.44 14.64
CA GLU A 639 -3.12 -25.19 14.13
C GLU A 639 -4.62 -25.08 14.42
N ASP A 640 -5.10 -23.83 14.50
CA ASP A 640 -6.54 -23.52 14.59
C ASP A 640 -7.23 -23.79 13.24
N PHE A 641 -8.49 -24.21 13.26
CA PHE A 641 -9.25 -24.48 12.04
C PHE A 641 -9.94 -23.21 11.55
N SER A 642 -9.58 -22.75 10.36
CA SER A 642 -10.10 -21.52 9.78
C SER A 642 -11.25 -21.81 8.81
N PHE A 643 -12.35 -21.06 8.95
CA PHE A 643 -13.45 -21.03 7.99
C PHE A 643 -13.25 -19.93 6.95
N PRO A 644 -13.93 -20.03 5.78
CA PRO A 644 -13.88 -19.01 4.75
C PRO A 644 -14.14 -17.59 5.27
N HIS A 645 -13.25 -16.64 4.97
CA HIS A 645 -13.36 -15.24 5.43
C HIS A 645 -14.75 -14.62 5.15
N ASN A 646 -15.33 -14.92 3.99
CA ASN A 646 -16.65 -14.42 3.57
C ASN A 646 -17.80 -14.86 4.50
N SER A 647 -17.59 -15.92 5.29
CA SER A 647 -18.61 -16.50 6.17
C SER A 647 -18.77 -15.70 7.46
N PHE A 648 -17.68 -15.08 7.92
CA PHE A 648 -17.68 -14.22 9.10
C PHE A 648 -18.06 -12.78 8.78
N PHE A 649 -17.56 -12.25 7.65
CA PHE A 649 -17.81 -10.86 7.27
C PHE A 649 -19.32 -10.58 7.07
N GLU A 650 -20.09 -11.55 6.58
CA GLU A 650 -21.54 -11.42 6.48
C GLU A 650 -22.20 -11.21 7.86
N LEU A 651 -21.82 -12.01 8.87
CA LEU A 651 -22.33 -11.86 10.25
C LEU A 651 -21.92 -10.53 10.88
N TYR A 652 -20.76 -10.00 10.51
CA TYR A 652 -20.28 -8.70 10.99
C TYR A 652 -20.93 -7.52 10.25
N ALA A 653 -21.13 -7.63 8.94
CA ALA A 653 -21.69 -6.56 8.10
C ALA A 653 -23.16 -6.25 8.41
N TYR A 654 -23.96 -7.24 8.84
CA TYR A 654 -25.33 -7.01 9.34
C TYR A 654 -25.38 -6.03 10.53
N ASN A 655 -24.27 -5.85 11.26
CA ASN A 655 -24.24 -5.06 12.49
C ASN A 655 -23.87 -3.57 12.27
N LYS A 656 -23.28 -3.19 11.13
CA LYS A 656 -23.01 -1.75 10.84
C LYS A 656 -24.27 -0.99 10.39
N MET A 657 -25.38 -1.68 10.14
CA MET A 657 -26.62 -1.05 9.64
C MET A 657 -27.68 -0.77 10.72
N ASP A 658 -27.65 -1.43 11.88
CA ASP A 658 -28.66 -1.27 12.93
C ASP A 658 -28.04 -1.38 14.33
N SER A 659 -27.51 -0.28 14.90
CA SER A 659 -27.51 -0.06 16.36
C SER A 659 -27.01 1.34 16.74
N GLU A 660 -27.93 2.29 16.89
CA GLU A 660 -27.78 3.39 17.86
C GLU A 660 -28.08 2.91 19.30
N ASP A 661 -28.62 1.69 19.47
CA ASP A 661 -28.93 1.10 20.76
C ASP A 661 -27.95 -0.02 21.12
N ASP A 662 -27.36 0.11 22.31
CA ASP A 662 -26.47 -0.82 23.01
C ASP A 662 -27.13 -2.18 23.37
N LYS A 663 -28.23 -2.56 22.69
CA LYS A 663 -28.85 -3.89 22.79
C LYS A 663 -27.99 -4.91 22.07
N SER A 664 -26.96 -5.37 22.81
CA SER A 664 -26.46 -6.73 22.85
C SER A 664 -26.16 -7.33 21.46
N PHE A 665 -24.91 -7.13 21.02
CA PHE A 665 -24.19 -7.89 19.99
C PHE A 665 -24.59 -9.38 19.88
N LYS A 666 -25.00 -9.99 21.00
CA LYS A 666 -25.48 -11.39 21.08
C LYS A 666 -26.82 -11.61 20.36
N ASP A 667 -27.80 -10.74 20.52
CA ASP A 667 -29.17 -11.01 20.07
C ASP A 667 -29.31 -10.93 18.54
N ILE A 668 -28.58 -10.02 17.90
CA ILE A 668 -28.59 -9.83 16.44
C ILE A 668 -27.82 -10.95 15.72
N ILE A 669 -26.64 -11.33 16.24
CA ILE A 669 -25.86 -12.45 15.70
C ILE A 669 -26.68 -13.74 15.82
N ILE A 670 -27.29 -14.02 16.97
CA ILE A 670 -28.09 -15.24 17.18
C ILE A 670 -29.31 -15.27 16.24
N LYS A 671 -29.98 -14.13 16.04
CA LYS A 671 -31.16 -14.02 15.18
C LYS A 671 -30.84 -14.29 13.71
N ASN A 672 -29.69 -13.81 13.23
CA ASN A 672 -29.27 -13.97 11.83
C ASN A 672 -28.35 -15.19 11.59
N TYR A 673 -27.82 -15.81 12.64
CA TYR A 673 -26.86 -16.93 12.54
C TYR A 673 -27.41 -18.09 11.71
N LYS A 674 -28.64 -18.54 11.95
CA LYS A 674 -29.24 -19.65 11.20
C LYS A 674 -29.33 -19.42 9.68
N ASN A 675 -29.34 -18.15 9.25
CA ASN A 675 -29.39 -17.78 7.83
C ASN A 675 -28.01 -17.41 7.26
N SER A 676 -26.99 -17.30 8.10
CA SER A 676 -25.63 -16.90 7.72
C SER A 676 -24.89 -17.96 6.91
N LYS A 677 -23.92 -17.52 6.11
CA LYS A 677 -22.94 -18.40 5.45
C LYS A 677 -22.18 -19.26 6.45
N LEU A 678 -21.83 -18.72 7.63
CA LEU A 678 -21.12 -19.49 8.66
C LEU A 678 -21.92 -20.70 9.15
N TYR A 679 -23.22 -20.53 9.41
CA TYR A 679 -24.09 -21.65 9.77
C TYR A 679 -24.14 -22.71 8.68
N LYS A 680 -24.22 -22.29 7.41
CA LYS A 680 -24.16 -23.22 6.27
C LYS A 680 -22.81 -23.96 6.23
N GLN A 681 -21.69 -23.28 6.46
CA GLN A 681 -20.35 -23.90 6.52
C GLN A 681 -20.26 -24.99 7.59
N ILE A 682 -20.69 -24.66 8.82
CA ILE A 682 -20.59 -25.58 9.96
C ILE A 682 -21.35 -26.88 9.70
N ASN A 683 -22.52 -26.77 9.06
CA ASN A 683 -23.41 -27.90 8.80
C ASN A 683 -23.11 -28.67 7.51
N THR A 684 -22.28 -28.13 6.61
CA THR A 684 -22.04 -28.80 5.34
C THR A 684 -20.91 -29.81 5.49
N PRO A 685 -21.12 -31.07 5.08
CA PRO A 685 -20.08 -32.06 5.19
C PRO A 685 -19.03 -31.90 4.08
N PHE A 686 -17.78 -32.19 4.43
CA PHE A 686 -16.65 -32.16 3.50
C PHE A 686 -15.65 -33.29 3.79
N PRO A 687 -14.83 -33.71 2.81
CA PRO A 687 -13.78 -34.69 3.04
C PRO A 687 -12.64 -34.09 3.86
N ILE A 688 -12.09 -34.85 4.81
CA ILE A 688 -10.96 -34.41 5.64
C ILE A 688 -9.92 -35.51 5.83
N PHE A 689 -8.64 -35.12 5.75
CA PHE A 689 -7.49 -35.95 6.10
C PHE A 689 -6.89 -35.46 7.41
N ILE A 690 -6.70 -36.36 8.37
CA ILE A 690 -6.00 -36.07 9.64
C ILE A 690 -4.63 -36.72 9.54
N ILE A 691 -3.58 -35.90 9.63
CA ILE A 691 -2.19 -36.30 9.48
C ILE A 691 -1.53 -36.24 10.85
N ASN A 692 -1.31 -37.42 11.44
CA ASN A 692 -0.72 -37.53 12.76
C ASN A 692 0.78 -37.79 12.64
N TYR A 693 1.60 -36.90 13.20
CA TYR A 693 3.06 -36.96 13.20
C TYR A 693 3.59 -37.70 14.44
N THR A 694 4.86 -38.09 14.38
CA THR A 694 5.57 -38.70 15.51
C THR A 694 6.00 -37.69 16.57
N ASP A 695 6.25 -36.45 16.16
CA ASP A 695 6.83 -35.39 16.97
C ASP A 695 6.51 -34.02 16.35
N ILE A 696 6.81 -32.96 17.11
CA ILE A 696 6.52 -31.57 16.73
C ILE A 696 7.39 -31.06 15.57
N ASP A 697 8.52 -31.72 15.30
CA ASP A 697 9.37 -31.39 14.15
C ASP A 697 8.73 -31.84 12.82
N CYS A 698 7.63 -32.60 12.89
CA CYS A 698 6.80 -33.03 11.76
C CYS A 698 7.57 -33.75 10.65
N LYS A 699 8.69 -34.39 11.00
CA LYS A 699 9.57 -35.08 10.04
C LYS A 699 9.07 -36.45 9.61
N LYS A 700 8.13 -37.03 10.35
CA LYS A 700 7.60 -38.36 10.06
C LYS A 700 6.14 -38.50 10.46
N ILE A 701 5.34 -39.02 9.53
CA ILE A 701 3.92 -39.32 9.75
C ILE A 701 3.79 -40.67 10.45
N LYS A 702 3.11 -40.66 11.59
CA LYS A 702 2.68 -41.83 12.38
C LYS A 702 1.44 -42.47 11.78
N GLU A 703 0.44 -41.71 11.38
CA GLU A 703 -0.84 -42.22 10.87
C GLU A 703 -1.56 -41.19 9.98
N ILE A 704 -2.37 -41.67 9.04
CA ILE A 704 -3.31 -40.84 8.27
C ILE A 704 -4.71 -41.41 8.48
N LYS A 705 -5.68 -40.56 8.84
CA LYS A 705 -7.11 -40.90 8.86
C LYS A 705 -7.85 -40.09 7.82
N TYR A 706 -8.90 -40.67 7.25
CA TYR A 706 -9.76 -40.01 6.27
C TYR A 706 -11.23 -40.14 6.66
N PHE A 707 -11.98 -39.04 6.52
CA PHE A 707 -13.42 -39.03 6.66
C PHE A 707 -14.01 -38.31 5.45
N SER A 708 -14.89 -38.95 4.68
CA SER A 708 -15.48 -38.34 3.49
C SER A 708 -16.54 -37.29 3.78
N ASN A 709 -17.18 -37.35 4.95
CA ASN A 709 -18.39 -36.60 5.27
C ASN A 709 -18.27 -35.94 6.65
N PHE A 710 -17.16 -35.24 6.89
CA PHE A 710 -16.92 -34.55 8.16
C PHE A 710 -17.66 -33.21 8.20
N SER A 711 -18.34 -32.91 9.29
CA SER A 711 -18.95 -31.60 9.53
C SER A 711 -18.82 -31.19 10.99
N PHE A 712 -18.96 -29.90 11.26
CA PHE A 712 -19.04 -29.38 12.62
C PHE A 712 -20.49 -29.28 13.14
N GLY A 713 -21.48 -29.75 12.36
CA GLY A 713 -22.90 -29.60 12.67
C GLY A 713 -23.31 -30.21 14.00
N ASN A 714 -22.74 -31.37 14.36
CA ASN A 714 -23.01 -32.03 15.64
C ASN A 714 -22.47 -31.25 16.86
N HIS A 715 -21.64 -30.22 16.61
CA HIS A 715 -21.02 -29.37 17.62
C HIS A 715 -21.56 -27.94 17.59
N LEU A 716 -22.69 -27.72 16.91
CA LEU A 716 -23.24 -26.40 16.64
C LEU A 716 -23.60 -25.62 17.91
N GLU A 717 -24.16 -26.27 18.93
CA GLU A 717 -24.44 -25.63 20.24
C GLU A 717 -23.15 -25.16 20.93
N ASN A 718 -22.09 -25.96 20.87
CA ASN A 718 -20.80 -25.61 21.45
C ASN A 718 -20.14 -24.45 20.69
N ILE A 719 -20.26 -24.41 19.36
CA ILE A 719 -19.76 -23.29 18.53
C ILE A 719 -20.55 -22.00 18.80
N VAL A 720 -21.87 -22.09 18.98
CA VAL A 720 -22.72 -20.97 19.42
C VAL A 720 -22.33 -20.50 20.82
N ASN A 721 -21.99 -21.41 21.73
CA ASN A 721 -21.50 -21.05 23.06
C ASN A 721 -20.12 -20.38 23.01
N LEU A 722 -19.22 -20.83 22.13
CA LEU A 722 -17.94 -20.16 21.87
C LEU A 722 -18.14 -18.74 21.31
N LEU A 723 -19.15 -18.54 20.45
CA LEU A 723 -19.61 -17.21 19.99
C LEU A 723 -20.11 -16.36 21.15
N ASN A 724 -20.79 -16.97 22.14
CA ASN A 724 -21.34 -16.28 23.32
C ASN A 724 -20.29 -15.87 24.38
N GLU A 725 -19.16 -16.57 24.48
CA GLU A 725 -18.15 -16.40 25.54
C GLU A 725 -17.01 -15.41 25.19
N LYS A 726 -17.05 -14.72 24.04
CA LYS A 726 -15.96 -13.83 23.56
C LYS A 726 -14.57 -14.51 23.49
N LYS A 727 -14.51 -15.84 23.44
CA LYS A 727 -13.26 -16.61 23.25
C LYS A 727 -12.77 -16.63 21.79
N ILE A 728 -13.48 -15.92 20.93
CA ILE A 728 -13.21 -15.78 19.49
C ILE A 728 -12.39 -14.52 19.27
N LYS A 729 -11.30 -14.65 18.53
CA LYS A 729 -10.56 -13.50 17.99
C LYS A 729 -10.64 -13.59 16.46
N PRO A 730 -10.99 -12.50 15.75
CA PRO A 730 -10.59 -12.40 14.36
C PRO A 730 -9.06 -12.42 14.34
N ILE A 731 -8.49 -13.46 13.74
CA ILE A 731 -7.07 -13.52 13.44
C ILE A 731 -7.01 -13.34 11.92
N ASN A 732 -6.38 -12.27 11.45
CA ASN A 732 -6.32 -11.94 10.01
C ASN A 732 -7.69 -11.93 9.31
N ASN A 733 -8.73 -11.45 10.01
CA ASN A 733 -10.11 -11.32 9.51
C ASN A 733 -10.84 -12.64 9.17
N ALA A 734 -10.32 -13.81 9.56
CA ALA A 734 -11.01 -15.11 9.39
C ALA A 734 -11.68 -15.58 10.70
N PHE A 735 -12.74 -16.39 10.59
CA PHE A 735 -13.35 -17.08 11.73
C PHE A 735 -12.61 -18.40 11.98
N CYS A 736 -12.00 -18.54 13.16
CA CYS A 736 -11.23 -19.73 13.52
C CYS A 736 -11.84 -20.45 14.72
N ILE A 737 -11.96 -21.77 14.62
CA ILE A 737 -12.19 -22.67 15.75
C ILE A 737 -10.83 -23.01 16.34
N LYS A 738 -10.69 -22.79 17.66
CA LYS A 738 -9.44 -23.06 18.37
C LYS A 738 -9.06 -24.54 18.35
N LYS A 739 -7.77 -24.81 18.23
CA LYS A 739 -7.20 -26.17 18.19
C LYS A 739 -7.59 -27.05 19.37
N GLU A 740 -7.77 -26.50 20.56
CA GLU A 740 -8.17 -27.28 21.74
C GLU A 740 -9.55 -27.92 21.54
N PHE A 741 -10.47 -27.20 20.90
CA PHE A 741 -11.82 -27.72 20.61
C PHE A 741 -11.79 -28.82 19.53
N ILE A 742 -10.91 -28.68 18.54
CA ILE A 742 -10.73 -29.68 17.49
C ILE A 742 -10.17 -30.98 18.08
N ASN A 743 -9.27 -30.89 19.08
CA ASN A 743 -8.71 -32.06 19.76
C ASN A 743 -9.80 -32.95 20.34
N ASP A 744 -10.83 -32.34 20.96
CA ASP A 744 -11.96 -33.08 21.54
C ASP A 744 -12.78 -33.81 20.45
N ILE A 745 -12.95 -33.17 19.29
CA ILE A 745 -13.66 -33.73 18.13
C ILE A 745 -12.86 -34.89 17.48
N ILE A 746 -11.54 -34.75 17.36
CA ILE A 746 -10.66 -35.76 16.76
C ILE A 746 -10.48 -36.97 17.67
N LYS A 747 -10.40 -36.76 18.99
CA LYS A 747 -10.22 -37.83 19.99
C LYS A 747 -11.52 -38.66 20.17
N ASN A 748 -12.70 -38.13 19.85
CA ASN A 748 -14.01 -38.82 19.97
C ASN A 748 -14.78 -38.96 18.63
N PRO A 749 -14.28 -39.75 17.66
CA PRO A 749 -14.89 -39.83 16.33
C PRO A 749 -16.27 -40.50 16.26
N GLN A 750 -16.73 -41.18 17.32
CA GLN A 750 -18.07 -41.81 17.34
C GLN A 750 -19.23 -40.80 17.38
N GLN A 751 -18.98 -39.53 17.71
CA GLN A 751 -19.99 -38.47 17.69
C GLN A 751 -20.14 -37.78 16.31
N ASN A 752 -19.29 -38.11 15.33
CA ASN A 752 -19.25 -37.46 14.00
C ASN A 752 -19.75 -38.37 12.86
N LYS A 753 -20.38 -39.52 13.18
CA LYS A 753 -21.02 -40.41 12.21
C LYS A 753 -22.50 -40.10 12.05
#